data_AF-A0A8H6KZZ1-F1
#
_entry.id   AF-A0A8H6KZZ1-F1
#
_cell.length_a   1.000
_cell.length_b   1.000
_cell.length_c   1.000
_cell.angle_alpha   90.00
_cell.angle_beta   90.00
_cell.angle_gamma   90.00
#
_symmetry.space_group_name_H-M   'P 1'
#
loop_
_entity.id
_entity.type
_entity.pdbx_description
1 polymer ?
#
loop_
_entity_poly.entity_id
_entity_poly.type
_entity_poly.pdbx_seq_one_letter_code
_entity_poly.pdbx_strand_id
1 'polypeptide(L)'
;MKTLVCGACWTEVFNTEAIQKFWVQESCDFCYTTTWARIAQSAGNACNWCGFLTSILPSPGTPQWPHAWTTTTELSVIMDKAYMVDNTSPRGLNQCQIDFCSEDFLRDWHVELDLFVDDPDDSTGIVTARPLQSRLNSAEAYSQISQWLDQCENHMDCDGVSLYANLPSRLIEVAPADSLSVPRLRSTTGLKGSYLALSYCWGSSQSYVLTTKNLEVLTQELQVKMLPQTVLDAIEVTRTLGFKYLWLDALCIMQDSAEAVARQDMDHELATMDQVYKNATMTIVAACAPSVTDGFLKDRPGSGQSRFDIPCRLGPEQFFVVHIQEHSMYDDMREPINTRAWAFQEELLSPRLLIYASHTLQWQCRTLTCNLGGSYHAPNPSAAPRLPSPQMLLLEGPERNHRRDQLSPNIPHAILQHWLRIVTSYSMRKSSLPSDKLSALSGLAVSYAPIFGPEYLAGIWARSAVQQLCWRGPDSRLFFTRPTQYRAPSWSWAALDGPVYFPSFLQTYNASVCVPYHRFEIVEWQTRLKAPNLPCGEVMAGKLIVTTVLRDATFDPSSSPAIRFDTALSYADPGPIETAQGNSDTAEDNFTRAVRCVAIYRSNRPESPRIGGLLLVESSGHNGLFRRMGSFTANISTFEGYPLDTCGELAQLLGPKVSFANSSAYLATERAYWSLQEADLSPTCIVVPSTAEDVSTTVRTIAGNQGCPFAIKGGGHAPQAGSANIDSGVTIDMTGLTSVTVNGNKTVASVGAGASWLDVYLYLDGLGIAVAGGRNAAVGVGGFTLGGGISYFAPREGWACDNVVNFEIVLASGAIVNANAKVRPDLWRALKGGSNNFGIVTRFDFETFPQGALWGGALTQSINSSDEVFEAFANIASAPQYDPYASLVTGLTFNSTSQQWLIGHLATYTKPVADPPVFEGLLAIEPQLQNTLGFTNLSTLTNEPGLPVQLNSLFYTATYGVSATLLAKILDISNETIYSTYPRVPGGILWSLAFEPLPTQVTKFGPLKGGNSLGTTPGDGNGIVLLLSAFWASTSANAFVQQTAHRIMQKANETARGMGMLHKFVYLNYANQDQNPISTYGRENVANLRATATKYDPRGIFQRQVPGGFKLPV
;
A
#
# COMPACT_ATOMS: atom_id res chain seq x y z
N MET A 1 -48.63 -14.79 -14.07
CA MET A 1 -47.24 -15.33 -13.96
C MET A 1 -46.98 -16.51 -14.89
N LYS A 2 -47.69 -17.65 -14.79
CA LYS A 2 -47.49 -18.80 -15.72
C LYS A 2 -47.66 -18.46 -17.21
N THR A 3 -48.45 -17.44 -17.53
CA THR A 3 -48.66 -16.94 -18.89
C THR A 3 -47.52 -16.09 -19.46
N LEU A 4 -46.51 -15.73 -18.65
CA LEU A 4 -45.37 -14.91 -19.09
C LEU A 4 -44.35 -15.72 -19.91
N VAL A 5 -44.33 -17.03 -19.77
CA VAL A 5 -43.39 -17.93 -20.46
C VAL A 5 -44.13 -19.16 -21.01
N CYS A 6 -43.54 -19.85 -21.99
CA CYS A 6 -44.13 -21.07 -22.55
C CYS A 6 -44.10 -22.22 -21.53
N GLY A 7 -44.88 -23.27 -21.79
CA GLY A 7 -44.98 -24.44 -20.91
C GLY A 7 -43.62 -25.07 -20.56
N ALA A 8 -42.74 -25.23 -21.56
CA ALA A 8 -41.39 -25.77 -21.37
C ALA A 8 -40.54 -24.87 -20.47
N CYS A 9 -40.51 -23.56 -20.71
CA CYS A 9 -39.78 -22.61 -19.85
C CYS A 9 -40.32 -22.62 -18.41
N TRP A 10 -41.63 -22.73 -18.23
CA TRP A 10 -42.25 -22.81 -16.90
C TRP A 10 -41.87 -24.08 -16.13
N THR A 11 -41.74 -25.23 -16.81
CA THR A 11 -41.46 -26.52 -16.15
C THR A 11 -39.97 -26.83 -16.05
N GLU A 12 -39.15 -26.39 -17.00
CA GLU A 12 -37.75 -26.78 -17.12
C GLU A 12 -36.79 -25.69 -16.65
N VAL A 13 -37.08 -24.42 -16.97
CA VAL A 13 -36.16 -23.28 -16.72
C VAL A 13 -36.50 -22.52 -15.43
N PHE A 14 -37.78 -22.22 -15.21
CA PHE A 14 -38.24 -21.39 -14.07
C PHE A 14 -39.03 -22.19 -13.03
N ASN A 15 -38.69 -23.47 -12.85
CA ASN A 15 -39.27 -24.30 -11.78
C ASN A 15 -38.63 -23.99 -10.42
N THR A 16 -39.27 -24.43 -9.34
CA THR A 16 -38.83 -24.12 -7.96
C THR A 16 -37.42 -24.61 -7.66
N GLU A 17 -37.02 -25.78 -8.16
CA GLU A 17 -35.68 -26.32 -7.90
C GLU A 17 -34.59 -25.53 -8.62
N ALA A 18 -34.80 -25.22 -9.91
CA ALA A 18 -33.93 -24.38 -10.72
C ALA A 18 -33.76 -22.98 -10.11
N ILE A 19 -34.89 -22.39 -9.67
CA ILE A 19 -34.89 -21.07 -9.04
C ILE A 19 -34.16 -21.11 -7.68
N GLN A 20 -34.37 -22.12 -6.84
CA GLN A 20 -33.66 -22.21 -5.56
C GLN A 20 -32.15 -22.45 -5.75
N LYS A 21 -31.75 -23.27 -6.72
CA LYS A 21 -30.33 -23.47 -7.06
C LYS A 21 -29.65 -22.18 -7.53
N PHE A 22 -30.25 -21.49 -8.49
CA PHE A 22 -29.65 -20.28 -9.06
C PHE A 22 -29.76 -19.07 -8.11
N TRP A 23 -30.92 -18.83 -7.50
CA TRP A 23 -31.18 -17.59 -6.76
C TRP A 23 -30.86 -17.68 -5.26
N VAL A 24 -30.84 -18.87 -4.65
CA VAL A 24 -30.74 -19.04 -3.19
C VAL A 24 -29.48 -19.80 -2.74
N GLN A 25 -29.02 -20.81 -3.48
CA GLN A 25 -27.82 -21.57 -3.12
C GLN A 25 -26.52 -20.89 -3.62
N GLU A 26 -25.39 -21.12 -2.94
CA GLU A 26 -24.05 -20.69 -3.38
C GLU A 26 -23.48 -21.56 -4.52
N SER A 27 -24.30 -22.35 -5.22
CA SER A 27 -23.85 -23.14 -6.36
C SER A 27 -23.78 -22.29 -7.63
N CYS A 28 -22.66 -22.40 -8.36
CA CYS A 28 -22.51 -21.87 -9.71
C CYS A 28 -23.20 -22.81 -10.71
N ASP A 29 -23.80 -22.23 -11.75
CA ASP A 29 -24.26 -22.86 -12.99
C ASP A 29 -25.62 -23.59 -12.95
N PHE A 30 -26.67 -22.91 -13.42
CA PHE A 30 -27.88 -23.59 -13.91
C PHE A 30 -27.78 -23.78 -15.43
N CYS A 31 -27.92 -25.02 -15.91
CA CYS A 31 -27.81 -25.35 -17.33
C CYS A 31 -29.03 -26.14 -17.83
N TYR A 32 -29.50 -25.81 -19.04
CA TYR A 32 -30.50 -26.59 -19.77
C TYR A 32 -30.22 -26.59 -21.28
N THR A 33 -30.69 -27.63 -21.97
CA THR A 33 -30.51 -27.77 -23.43
C THR A 33 -31.80 -27.50 -24.20
N THR A 34 -31.69 -26.90 -25.39
CA THR A 34 -32.82 -26.61 -26.29
C THR A 34 -32.36 -26.52 -27.74
N THR A 35 -33.23 -26.12 -28.68
CA THR A 35 -32.86 -25.86 -30.08
C THR A 35 -33.37 -24.51 -30.54
N TRP A 36 -32.70 -23.89 -31.53
CA TRP A 36 -33.12 -22.59 -32.06
C TRP A 36 -34.57 -22.60 -32.59
N ALA A 37 -35.00 -23.67 -33.28
CA ALA A 37 -36.37 -23.83 -33.75
C ALA A 37 -37.40 -23.73 -32.61
N ARG A 38 -37.12 -24.34 -31.45
CA ARG A 38 -38.00 -24.31 -30.28
C ARG A 38 -38.07 -22.92 -29.64
N ILE A 39 -36.93 -22.23 -29.56
CA ILE A 39 -36.85 -20.85 -29.07
C ILE A 39 -37.67 -19.93 -29.98
N ALA A 40 -37.40 -19.94 -31.29
CA ALA A 40 -38.06 -19.07 -32.26
C ALA A 40 -39.58 -19.29 -32.32
N GLN A 41 -40.03 -20.56 -32.28
CA GLN A 41 -41.46 -20.89 -32.25
C GLN A 41 -42.12 -20.39 -30.96
N SER A 42 -41.47 -20.58 -29.80
CA SER A 42 -42.02 -20.17 -28.51
C SER A 42 -42.03 -18.63 -28.36
N ALA A 43 -41.04 -17.94 -28.92
CA ALA A 43 -41.01 -16.48 -29.00
C ALA A 43 -42.19 -15.93 -29.82
N GLY A 44 -42.49 -16.55 -30.97
CA GLY A 44 -43.67 -16.21 -31.78
C GLY A 44 -45.02 -16.41 -31.08
N ASN A 45 -45.05 -17.22 -30.01
CA ASN A 45 -46.20 -17.46 -29.14
C ASN A 45 -46.16 -16.61 -27.85
N ALA A 46 -45.43 -15.48 -27.86
CA ALA A 46 -45.34 -14.53 -26.74
C ALA A 46 -44.72 -15.07 -25.44
N CYS A 47 -43.77 -16.01 -25.52
CA CYS A 47 -42.93 -16.37 -24.38
C CYS A 47 -41.86 -15.29 -24.12
N ASN A 48 -41.85 -14.67 -22.94
CA ASN A 48 -40.88 -13.62 -22.61
C ASN A 48 -39.43 -14.10 -22.63
N TRP A 49 -39.15 -15.27 -22.05
CA TRP A 49 -37.78 -15.82 -22.06
C TRP A 49 -37.28 -16.16 -23.46
N CYS A 50 -38.09 -16.86 -24.26
CA CYS A 50 -37.70 -17.18 -25.63
C CYS A 50 -37.64 -15.92 -26.51
N GLY A 51 -38.53 -14.96 -26.30
CA GLY A 51 -38.50 -13.65 -26.96
C GLY A 51 -37.22 -12.88 -26.64
N PHE A 52 -36.80 -12.90 -25.37
CA PHE A 52 -35.53 -12.34 -24.94
C PHE A 52 -34.35 -13.02 -25.65
N LEU A 53 -34.29 -14.35 -25.64
CA LEU A 53 -33.23 -15.11 -26.33
C LEU A 53 -33.18 -14.79 -27.83
N THR A 54 -34.33 -14.65 -28.51
CA THR A 54 -34.36 -14.24 -29.93
C THR A 54 -33.94 -12.79 -30.17
N SER A 55 -33.97 -11.93 -29.15
CA SER A 55 -33.57 -10.53 -29.27
C SER A 55 -32.05 -10.33 -29.19
N ILE A 56 -31.35 -11.20 -28.46
CA ILE A 56 -29.89 -11.15 -28.27
C ILE A 56 -29.11 -12.10 -29.19
N LEU A 57 -29.74 -13.23 -29.58
CA LEU A 57 -29.13 -14.19 -30.48
C LEU A 57 -29.53 -13.86 -31.92
N PRO A 58 -28.57 -13.70 -32.85
CA PRO A 58 -28.88 -13.45 -34.24
C PRO A 58 -29.34 -14.74 -34.94
N SER A 59 -30.02 -14.57 -36.07
CA SER A 59 -30.61 -15.69 -36.81
C SER A 59 -29.54 -16.62 -37.46
N PRO A 60 -29.87 -17.91 -37.69
CA PRO A 60 -29.01 -18.84 -38.41
C PRO A 60 -28.53 -18.27 -39.75
N GLY A 61 -27.23 -18.36 -40.03
CA GLY A 61 -26.60 -17.86 -41.27
C GLY A 61 -26.08 -16.43 -41.23
N THR A 62 -26.07 -15.78 -40.06
CA THR A 62 -25.43 -14.46 -39.86
C THR A 62 -23.90 -14.60 -39.77
N PRO A 63 -23.11 -13.64 -40.29
CA PRO A 63 -21.64 -13.74 -40.34
C PRO A 63 -20.93 -13.87 -38.99
N GLN A 64 -21.64 -13.57 -37.89
CA GLN A 64 -21.12 -13.52 -36.53
C GLN A 64 -21.13 -14.89 -35.83
N TRP A 65 -21.67 -15.94 -36.49
CA TRP A 65 -21.82 -17.30 -35.94
C TRP A 65 -21.17 -18.37 -36.82
N PRO A 66 -20.91 -19.58 -36.27
CA PRO A 66 -20.33 -20.69 -37.02
C PRO A 66 -21.16 -21.00 -38.26
N HIS A 67 -20.48 -21.23 -39.40
CA HIS A 67 -21.14 -21.56 -40.67
C HIS A 67 -21.96 -22.88 -40.64
N ALA A 68 -21.82 -23.69 -39.60
CA ALA A 68 -22.52 -24.97 -39.41
C ALA A 68 -23.83 -24.88 -38.58
N TRP A 69 -24.18 -23.71 -38.03
CA TRP A 69 -25.41 -23.55 -37.23
C TRP A 69 -26.68 -23.83 -38.05
N THR A 70 -27.55 -24.73 -37.58
CA THR A 70 -28.88 -24.99 -38.15
C THR A 70 -30.00 -24.73 -37.14
N THR A 71 -31.25 -24.69 -37.59
CA THR A 71 -32.42 -24.52 -36.70
C THR A 71 -32.62 -25.70 -35.73
N THR A 72 -31.99 -26.84 -36.01
CA THR A 72 -32.07 -28.09 -35.22
C THR A 72 -30.85 -28.34 -34.33
N THR A 73 -29.81 -27.51 -34.41
CA THR A 73 -28.61 -27.62 -33.57
C THR A 73 -28.99 -27.51 -32.08
N GLU A 74 -28.45 -28.41 -31.26
CA GLU A 74 -28.64 -28.40 -29.81
C GLU A 74 -27.82 -27.27 -29.18
N LEU A 75 -28.46 -26.50 -28.32
CA LEU A 75 -27.95 -25.31 -27.66
C LEU A 75 -28.03 -25.52 -26.15
N SER A 76 -26.89 -25.54 -25.48
CA SER A 76 -26.79 -25.47 -24.02
C SER A 76 -26.82 -24.01 -23.60
N VAL A 77 -27.75 -23.66 -22.72
CA VAL A 77 -27.88 -22.32 -22.12
C VAL A 77 -27.53 -22.44 -20.66
N ILE A 78 -26.44 -21.78 -20.27
CA ILE A 78 -25.91 -21.76 -18.92
C ILE A 78 -26.18 -20.39 -18.34
N MET A 79 -26.84 -20.32 -17.20
CA MET A 79 -27.02 -19.10 -16.43
C MET A 79 -26.08 -19.14 -15.22
N ASP A 80 -25.19 -18.16 -15.15
CA ASP A 80 -24.26 -17.97 -14.03
C ASP A 80 -24.46 -16.59 -13.37
N LYS A 81 -24.10 -16.51 -12.09
CA LYS A 81 -24.07 -15.24 -11.38
C LYS A 81 -22.87 -14.45 -11.89
N ALA A 82 -23.09 -13.22 -12.35
CA ALA A 82 -21.97 -12.36 -12.72
C ALA A 82 -21.07 -12.17 -11.48
N TYR A 83 -19.74 -12.18 -11.68
CA TYR A 83 -18.79 -11.89 -10.61
C TYR A 83 -19.18 -10.56 -9.96
N MET A 84 -19.64 -10.62 -8.70
CA MET A 84 -20.04 -9.43 -7.96
C MET A 84 -18.85 -8.49 -7.87
N VAL A 85 -18.91 -7.37 -8.60
CA VAL A 85 -17.87 -6.34 -8.53
C VAL A 85 -17.98 -5.63 -7.18
N ASP A 86 -16.86 -5.45 -6.49
CA ASP A 86 -16.84 -4.64 -5.27
C ASP A 86 -17.39 -3.22 -5.57
N ASN A 87 -18.21 -2.69 -4.67
CA ASN A 87 -18.88 -1.38 -4.76
C ASN A 87 -20.08 -1.25 -5.70
N THR A 88 -20.80 -2.34 -6.03
CA THR A 88 -22.14 -2.22 -6.62
C THR A 88 -23.17 -1.65 -5.66
N SER A 89 -24.17 -0.95 -6.22
CA SER A 89 -25.29 -0.37 -5.49
C SER A 89 -26.59 -0.56 -6.26
N PRO A 90 -27.68 -1.02 -5.65
CA PRO A 90 -27.73 -1.62 -4.31
C PRO A 90 -26.99 -2.98 -4.29
N ARG A 91 -26.64 -3.47 -3.09
CA ARG A 91 -26.03 -4.79 -2.94
C ARG A 91 -27.09 -5.88 -3.14
N GLY A 92 -26.79 -6.87 -3.96
CA GLY A 92 -27.69 -7.99 -4.29
C GLY A 92 -27.33 -8.62 -5.62
N LEU A 93 -28.01 -9.69 -6.01
CA LEU A 93 -27.84 -10.34 -7.31
C LEU A 93 -28.59 -9.53 -8.38
N ASN A 94 -27.98 -8.43 -8.79
CA ASN A 94 -28.56 -7.46 -9.73
C ASN A 94 -28.03 -7.63 -11.16
N GLN A 95 -27.10 -8.56 -11.37
CA GLN A 95 -26.53 -8.89 -12.67
C GLN A 95 -26.32 -10.40 -12.79
N CYS A 96 -26.52 -10.95 -14.00
CA CYS A 96 -26.16 -12.33 -14.32
C CYS A 96 -25.50 -12.46 -15.70
N GLN A 97 -24.84 -13.57 -15.94
CA GLN A 97 -24.25 -13.93 -17.23
C GLN A 97 -24.99 -15.13 -17.81
N ILE A 98 -25.22 -15.11 -19.12
CA ILE A 98 -25.73 -16.26 -19.88
C ILE A 98 -24.69 -16.68 -20.89
N ASP A 99 -24.24 -17.93 -20.79
CA ASP A 99 -23.36 -18.56 -21.76
C ASP A 99 -24.14 -19.52 -22.67
N PHE A 100 -23.82 -19.46 -23.95
CA PHE A 100 -24.39 -20.31 -24.99
C PHE A 100 -23.29 -21.20 -25.55
N CYS A 101 -23.46 -22.51 -25.34
CA CYS A 101 -22.52 -23.53 -25.77
C CYS A 101 -23.20 -24.52 -26.73
N SER A 102 -22.45 -24.95 -27.74
CA SER A 102 -22.84 -26.05 -28.62
C SER A 102 -21.57 -26.73 -29.13
N GLU A 103 -21.63 -28.03 -29.40
CA GLU A 103 -20.49 -28.77 -29.97
C GLU A 103 -20.03 -28.20 -31.32
N ASP A 104 -20.93 -27.51 -32.03
CA ASP A 104 -20.66 -26.89 -33.33
C ASP A 104 -20.07 -25.46 -33.23
N PHE A 105 -19.85 -24.92 -32.02
CA PHE A 105 -19.34 -23.56 -31.83
C PHE A 105 -17.81 -23.51 -31.78
N LEU A 106 -17.22 -22.56 -32.52
CA LEU A 106 -15.78 -22.29 -32.46
C LEU A 106 -15.35 -21.55 -31.18
N ARG A 107 -16.28 -20.82 -30.56
CA ARG A 107 -16.13 -20.08 -29.29
C ARG A 107 -17.49 -19.96 -28.62
N ASP A 108 -17.50 -19.98 -27.29
CA ASP A 108 -18.70 -19.73 -26.49
C ASP A 108 -19.16 -18.27 -26.65
N TRP A 109 -20.46 -18.08 -26.63
CA TRP A 109 -21.08 -16.75 -26.68
C TRP A 109 -21.63 -16.41 -25.30
N HIS A 110 -21.31 -15.22 -24.79
CA HIS A 110 -21.74 -14.75 -23.48
C HIS A 110 -22.54 -13.46 -23.59
N VAL A 111 -23.55 -13.30 -22.75
CA VAL A 111 -24.37 -12.08 -22.62
C VAL A 111 -24.58 -11.78 -21.14
N GLU A 112 -24.28 -10.55 -20.73
CA GLU A 112 -24.57 -10.09 -19.37
C GLU A 112 -25.95 -9.42 -19.30
N LEU A 113 -26.67 -9.60 -18.19
CA LEU A 113 -28.01 -9.09 -17.97
C LEU A 113 -28.11 -8.28 -16.69
N ASP A 114 -28.92 -7.22 -16.72
CA ASP A 114 -29.38 -6.51 -15.52
C ASP A 114 -30.69 -7.09 -15.01
N LEU A 115 -30.81 -7.16 -13.69
CA LEU A 115 -31.96 -7.73 -12.97
C LEU A 115 -32.56 -6.67 -12.04
N PHE A 116 -33.87 -6.46 -12.12
CA PHE A 116 -34.56 -5.52 -11.22
C PHE A 116 -36.01 -5.92 -10.96
N VAL A 117 -36.60 -5.33 -9.91
CA VAL A 117 -38.00 -5.52 -9.50
C VAL A 117 -38.70 -4.17 -9.33
N ASP A 118 -40.02 -4.11 -9.44
CA ASP A 118 -40.78 -2.86 -9.31
C ASP A 118 -41.14 -2.52 -7.84
N ASP A 119 -41.49 -3.51 -7.02
CA ASP A 119 -42.06 -3.28 -5.68
C ASP A 119 -41.00 -3.33 -4.55
N PRO A 120 -40.90 -2.32 -3.66
CA PRO A 120 -40.09 -2.39 -2.44
C PRO A 120 -40.44 -3.55 -1.50
N ASP A 121 -41.70 -4.00 -1.47
CA ASP A 121 -42.20 -5.04 -0.57
C ASP A 121 -42.05 -6.48 -1.11
N ASP A 122 -41.54 -6.66 -2.35
CA ASP A 122 -41.24 -7.97 -2.97
C ASP A 122 -39.96 -8.64 -2.37
N SER A 123 -39.70 -8.37 -1.08
CA SER A 123 -38.43 -8.43 -0.34
C SER A 123 -37.88 -9.82 -0.06
N THR A 124 -37.64 -10.62 -1.09
CA THR A 124 -36.85 -11.86 -0.96
C THR A 124 -35.38 -11.58 -0.59
N GLY A 125 -34.93 -10.33 -0.80
CA GLY A 125 -33.56 -9.87 -0.55
C GLY A 125 -32.55 -10.30 -1.61
N ILE A 126 -33.00 -11.00 -2.66
CA ILE A 126 -32.15 -11.59 -3.69
C ILE A 126 -31.79 -10.56 -4.77
N VAL A 127 -32.79 -10.02 -5.46
CA VAL A 127 -32.65 -8.90 -6.41
C VAL A 127 -33.08 -7.62 -5.68
N THR A 128 -32.19 -6.64 -5.64
CA THR A 128 -32.39 -5.40 -4.86
C THR A 128 -32.46 -4.16 -5.73
N ALA A 129 -32.03 -4.24 -6.99
CA ALA A 129 -32.09 -3.11 -7.91
C ALA A 129 -33.53 -2.80 -8.36
N ARG A 130 -33.75 -1.52 -8.65
CA ARG A 130 -34.99 -0.98 -9.21
C ARG A 130 -34.77 -0.44 -10.64
N PRO A 131 -35.82 -0.25 -11.45
CA PRO A 131 -35.69 0.42 -12.74
C PRO A 131 -35.05 1.80 -12.60
N LEU A 132 -34.32 2.22 -13.65
CA LEU A 132 -33.74 3.57 -13.72
C LEU A 132 -34.81 4.65 -13.58
N GLN A 133 -34.58 5.58 -12.65
CA GLN A 133 -35.48 6.70 -12.43
C GLN A 133 -35.19 7.83 -13.43
N SER A 134 -36.23 8.25 -14.17
CA SER A 134 -36.13 9.30 -15.18
C SER A 134 -36.55 10.68 -14.70
N ARG A 135 -37.34 10.77 -13.64
CA ARG A 135 -37.82 12.03 -13.04
C ARG A 135 -36.86 12.49 -11.96
N LEU A 136 -36.08 13.52 -12.26
CA LEU A 136 -34.97 13.95 -11.40
C LEU A 136 -35.31 15.20 -10.57
N ASN A 137 -36.35 15.94 -10.96
CA ASN A 137 -36.83 17.15 -10.26
C ASN A 137 -38.17 16.87 -9.57
N SER A 138 -38.19 16.02 -8.54
CA SER A 138 -39.38 15.65 -7.79
C SER A 138 -39.15 15.67 -6.28
N ALA A 139 -40.22 15.72 -5.49
CA ALA A 139 -40.13 15.71 -4.02
C ALA A 139 -39.43 14.45 -3.51
N GLU A 140 -39.65 13.30 -4.16
CA GLU A 140 -39.01 12.03 -3.85
C GLU A 140 -37.50 12.09 -4.13
N ALA A 141 -37.09 12.71 -5.24
CA ALA A 141 -35.68 12.89 -5.56
C ALA A 141 -34.96 13.75 -4.52
N TYR A 142 -35.53 14.90 -4.16
CA TYR A 142 -34.93 15.76 -3.12
C TYR A 142 -34.93 15.11 -1.73
N SER A 143 -35.97 14.35 -1.39
CA SER A 143 -36.00 13.56 -0.16
C SER A 143 -34.88 12.53 -0.13
N GLN A 144 -34.65 11.82 -1.24
CA GLN A 144 -33.57 10.85 -1.36
C GLN A 144 -32.18 11.51 -1.29
N ILE A 145 -32.02 12.70 -1.87
CA ILE A 145 -30.77 13.48 -1.77
C ILE A 145 -30.45 13.81 -0.30
N SER A 146 -31.44 14.29 0.46
CA SER A 146 -31.27 14.58 1.89
C SER A 146 -30.92 13.31 2.67
N GLN A 147 -31.59 12.19 2.39
CA GLN A 147 -31.26 10.89 3.02
C GLN A 147 -29.82 10.44 2.74
N TRP A 148 -29.34 10.59 1.50
CA TRP A 148 -27.96 10.25 1.16
C TRP A 148 -26.95 11.15 1.89
N LEU A 149 -27.26 12.44 2.02
CA LEU A 149 -26.43 13.37 2.79
C LEU A 149 -26.34 12.94 4.26
N ASP A 150 -27.47 12.63 4.90
CA ASP A 150 -27.53 12.18 6.30
C ASP A 150 -26.80 10.84 6.50
N GLN A 151 -26.99 9.87 5.61
CA GLN A 151 -26.31 8.57 5.67
C GLN A 151 -24.79 8.72 5.51
N CYS A 152 -24.37 9.61 4.62
CA CYS A 152 -22.95 9.85 4.35
C CYS A 152 -22.18 10.36 5.56
N GLU A 153 -22.81 11.08 6.49
CA GLU A 153 -22.16 11.56 7.72
C GLU A 153 -21.68 10.42 8.63
N ASN A 154 -22.27 9.23 8.48
CA ASN A 154 -21.90 8.05 9.26
C ASN A 154 -20.84 7.17 8.59
N HIS A 155 -20.36 7.52 7.39
CA HIS A 155 -19.32 6.76 6.72
C HIS A 155 -17.93 7.10 7.27
N MET A 156 -17.15 6.09 7.67
CA MET A 156 -15.80 6.25 8.22
C MET A 156 -14.86 7.09 7.32
N ASP A 157 -14.91 6.89 5.99
CA ASP A 157 -14.08 7.65 5.03
C ASP A 157 -14.62 9.05 4.68
N CYS A 158 -15.84 9.34 5.12
CA CYS A 158 -16.47 10.66 4.97
C CYS A 158 -16.46 11.46 6.30
N ASP A 159 -16.04 10.83 7.41
CA ASP A 159 -15.91 11.47 8.72
C ASP A 159 -14.81 12.56 8.71
N GLY A 160 -15.11 13.72 9.29
CA GLY A 160 -14.21 14.88 9.31
C GLY A 160 -14.40 15.94 8.19
N VAL A 161 -15.37 15.80 7.29
CA VAL A 161 -15.77 16.91 6.39
C VAL A 161 -16.60 17.91 7.19
N SER A 162 -15.99 19.03 7.57
CA SER A 162 -16.67 20.06 8.39
C SER A 162 -17.84 20.68 7.64
N LEU A 163 -19.04 20.64 8.23
CA LEU A 163 -20.21 21.43 7.80
C LEU A 163 -19.97 22.96 7.90
N TYR A 164 -18.87 23.37 8.55
CA TYR A 164 -18.46 24.76 8.79
C TYR A 164 -17.06 25.04 8.24
N ALA A 165 -16.93 25.02 6.92
CA ALA A 165 -15.70 25.35 6.23
C ALA A 165 -15.56 26.87 5.97
N ASN A 166 -14.36 27.31 5.59
CA ASN A 166 -14.15 28.68 5.13
C ASN A 166 -14.91 28.91 3.82
N LEU A 167 -15.68 29.99 3.75
CA LEU A 167 -16.38 30.35 2.54
C LEU A 167 -15.40 30.96 1.52
N PRO A 168 -15.61 30.73 0.20
CA PRO A 168 -14.90 31.45 -0.86
C PRO A 168 -15.02 32.98 -0.72
N SER A 169 -14.22 33.73 -1.48
CA SER A 169 -14.23 35.20 -1.45
C SER A 169 -15.62 35.77 -1.73
N ARG A 170 -16.36 35.13 -2.64
CA ARG A 170 -17.71 35.50 -3.05
C ARG A 170 -18.58 34.27 -3.27
N LEU A 171 -19.85 34.40 -2.91
CA LEU A 171 -20.88 33.39 -3.10
C LEU A 171 -22.19 34.05 -3.56
N ILE A 172 -23.00 33.31 -4.31
CA ILE A 172 -24.37 33.71 -4.62
C ILE A 172 -25.25 33.34 -3.42
N GLU A 173 -25.82 34.35 -2.77
CA GLU A 173 -26.86 34.15 -1.75
C GLU A 173 -28.17 33.87 -2.47
N VAL A 174 -28.65 32.63 -2.33
CA VAL A 174 -29.96 32.20 -2.80
C VAL A 174 -30.96 32.35 -1.65
N ALA A 175 -32.03 33.10 -1.91
CA ALA A 175 -33.11 33.28 -0.96
C ALA A 175 -33.81 31.95 -0.64
N PRO A 176 -34.24 31.71 0.63
CA PRO A 176 -35.12 30.61 0.97
C PRO A 176 -36.39 30.60 0.10
N ALA A 177 -36.98 29.42 -0.13
CA ALA A 177 -38.17 29.27 -0.97
C ALA A 177 -39.34 30.19 -0.57
N ASP A 178 -39.45 30.51 0.72
CA ASP A 178 -40.53 31.33 1.29
C ASP A 178 -40.20 32.84 1.33
N SER A 179 -39.07 33.26 0.77
CA SER A 179 -38.59 34.65 0.79
C SER A 179 -38.75 35.34 -0.57
N LEU A 180 -39.27 36.56 -0.58
CA LEU A 180 -39.36 37.43 -1.77
C LEU A 180 -38.00 38.02 -2.20
N SER A 181 -36.90 37.68 -1.52
CA SER A 181 -35.58 38.23 -1.85
C SER A 181 -35.02 37.62 -3.14
N VAL A 182 -34.47 38.47 -4.00
CA VAL A 182 -33.83 38.06 -5.25
C VAL A 182 -32.42 37.52 -4.98
N PRO A 183 -31.93 36.51 -5.73
CA PRO A 183 -30.55 36.04 -5.61
C PRO A 183 -29.57 37.19 -5.84
N ARG A 184 -28.45 37.22 -5.09
CA ARG A 184 -27.45 38.29 -5.19
C ARG A 184 -26.05 37.78 -4.86
N LEU A 185 -25.03 38.42 -5.41
CA LEU A 185 -23.64 38.14 -5.07
C LEU A 185 -23.31 38.74 -3.70
N ARG A 186 -22.57 38.01 -2.87
CA ARG A 186 -22.14 38.46 -1.55
C ARG A 186 -20.65 38.25 -1.39
N SER A 187 -19.96 39.24 -0.83
CA SER A 187 -18.61 39.03 -0.32
C SER A 187 -18.71 38.21 0.97
N THR A 188 -17.94 37.13 1.03
CA THR A 188 -17.93 36.15 2.12
C THR A 188 -16.54 35.92 2.68
N THR A 189 -15.57 36.77 2.32
CA THR A 189 -14.19 36.72 2.80
C THR A 189 -14.12 36.67 4.32
N GLY A 190 -13.45 35.65 4.86
CA GLY A 190 -13.28 35.45 6.30
C GLY A 190 -14.49 34.86 7.04
N LEU A 191 -15.59 34.57 6.34
CA LEU A 191 -16.75 33.91 6.91
C LEU A 191 -16.63 32.38 6.83
N LYS A 192 -17.40 31.68 7.67
CA LYS A 192 -17.55 30.22 7.65
C LYS A 192 -19.00 29.82 7.49
N GLY A 193 -19.25 28.70 6.82
CA GLY A 193 -20.59 28.16 6.64
C GLY A 193 -20.64 27.04 5.60
N SER A 194 -21.86 26.66 5.23
CA SER A 194 -22.14 25.63 4.24
C SER A 194 -22.57 26.25 2.91
N TYR A 195 -22.11 25.66 1.80
CA TYR A 195 -22.45 26.09 0.45
C TYR A 195 -22.37 24.91 -0.53
N LEU A 196 -23.05 25.04 -1.66
CA LEU A 196 -22.92 24.13 -2.79
C LEU A 196 -22.03 24.75 -3.86
N ALA A 197 -21.29 23.93 -4.59
CA ALA A 197 -20.56 24.35 -5.79
C ALA A 197 -21.21 23.78 -7.05
N LEU A 198 -21.05 24.45 -8.19
CA LEU A 198 -21.52 23.97 -9.50
C LEU A 198 -20.33 23.61 -10.39
N SER A 199 -20.35 22.38 -10.93
CA SER A 199 -19.47 21.92 -12.02
C SER A 199 -20.30 21.71 -13.28
N TYR A 200 -19.95 22.40 -14.37
CA TYR A 200 -20.78 22.47 -15.58
C TYR A 200 -19.96 22.83 -16.84
N CYS A 201 -20.52 22.58 -18.02
CA CYS A 201 -19.93 22.99 -19.30
C CYS A 201 -20.37 24.40 -19.69
N TRP A 202 -19.43 25.28 -20.05
CA TRP A 202 -19.77 26.59 -20.63
C TRP A 202 -20.32 26.45 -22.06
N GLY A 203 -19.74 25.55 -22.86
CA GLY A 203 -20.07 25.33 -24.28
C GLY A 203 -19.53 26.43 -25.22
N SER A 204 -19.89 27.69 -24.97
CA SER A 204 -19.45 28.88 -25.74
C SER A 204 -19.20 30.10 -24.83
N SER A 205 -18.94 31.28 -25.39
CA SER A 205 -18.74 32.51 -24.61
C SER A 205 -20.01 32.88 -23.85
N GLN A 206 -19.93 32.96 -22.51
CA GLN A 206 -21.07 33.32 -21.68
C GLN A 206 -21.39 34.81 -21.77
N SER A 207 -22.67 35.15 -21.89
CA SER A 207 -23.15 36.53 -21.97
C SER A 207 -23.38 37.17 -20.60
N TYR A 208 -23.46 36.38 -19.53
CA TYR A 208 -23.77 36.85 -18.17
C TYR A 208 -22.69 36.38 -17.18
N VAL A 209 -21.66 37.20 -17.02
CA VAL A 209 -20.48 36.93 -16.17
C VAL A 209 -20.17 38.10 -15.25
N LEU A 210 -19.42 37.86 -14.17
CA LEU A 210 -18.90 38.90 -13.30
C LEU A 210 -17.76 39.66 -14.00
N THR A 211 -17.83 40.98 -13.97
CA THR A 211 -16.82 41.91 -14.47
C THR A 211 -16.62 43.05 -13.47
N THR A 212 -15.52 43.79 -13.59
CA THR A 212 -15.30 45.00 -12.77
C THR A 212 -16.45 46.01 -12.86
N LYS A 213 -17.14 46.09 -14.01
CA LYS A 213 -18.21 47.06 -14.28
C LYS A 213 -19.56 46.72 -13.68
N ASN A 214 -19.86 45.43 -13.45
CA ASN A 214 -21.17 44.98 -12.96
C ASN A 214 -21.15 44.43 -11.53
N LEU A 215 -20.00 44.43 -10.84
CA LEU A 215 -19.85 43.96 -9.47
C LEU A 215 -20.83 44.60 -8.48
N GLU A 216 -20.97 45.93 -8.50
CA GLU A 216 -21.88 46.64 -7.59
C GLU A 216 -23.34 46.26 -7.84
N VAL A 217 -23.73 46.12 -9.11
CA VAL A 217 -25.09 45.73 -9.51
C VAL A 217 -25.39 44.31 -9.04
N LEU A 218 -24.49 43.36 -9.31
CA LEU A 218 -24.66 41.96 -8.94
C LEU A 218 -24.67 41.74 -7.41
N THR A 219 -24.07 42.64 -6.64
CA THR A 219 -24.11 42.61 -5.17
C THR A 219 -25.48 43.01 -4.61
N GLN A 220 -26.27 43.77 -5.37
CA GLN A 220 -27.64 44.13 -5.02
C GLN A 220 -28.63 43.06 -5.46
N GLU A 221 -28.58 42.66 -6.74
CA GLU A 221 -29.47 41.66 -7.33
C GLU A 221 -28.89 40.99 -8.59
N LEU A 222 -29.17 39.70 -8.78
CA LEU A 222 -28.98 38.98 -10.04
C LEU A 222 -30.26 39.11 -10.88
N GLN A 223 -30.09 39.46 -12.15
CA GLN A 223 -31.20 39.53 -13.10
C GLN A 223 -31.56 38.12 -13.56
N VAL A 224 -32.49 37.47 -12.84
CA VAL A 224 -32.88 36.06 -13.07
C VAL A 224 -33.24 35.77 -14.52
N LYS A 225 -33.88 36.72 -15.23
CA LYS A 225 -34.26 36.56 -16.65
C LYS A 225 -33.07 36.46 -17.62
N MET A 226 -31.90 36.94 -17.21
CA MET A 226 -30.68 36.93 -18.01
C MET A 226 -29.77 35.75 -17.69
N LEU A 227 -30.09 34.97 -16.64
CA LEU A 227 -29.31 33.81 -16.24
C LEU A 227 -29.53 32.64 -17.22
N PRO A 228 -28.47 31.93 -17.63
CA PRO A 228 -28.61 30.70 -18.39
C PRO A 228 -29.34 29.59 -17.61
N GLN A 229 -29.94 28.65 -18.34
CA GLN A 229 -30.76 27.57 -17.75
C GLN A 229 -30.00 26.73 -16.72
N THR A 230 -28.75 26.36 -16.98
CA THR A 230 -27.95 25.57 -16.02
C THR A 230 -27.70 26.30 -14.71
N VAL A 231 -27.59 27.64 -14.73
CA VAL A 231 -27.45 28.45 -13.52
C VAL A 231 -28.78 28.56 -12.77
N LEU A 232 -29.90 28.67 -13.49
CA LEU A 232 -31.25 28.65 -12.91
C LEU A 232 -31.53 27.32 -12.21
N ASP A 233 -31.23 26.21 -12.87
CA ASP A 233 -31.38 24.86 -12.33
C ASP A 233 -30.54 24.67 -11.05
N ALA A 234 -29.29 25.16 -11.04
CA ALA A 234 -28.44 25.10 -9.86
C ALA A 234 -28.97 25.94 -8.68
N ILE A 235 -29.52 27.12 -8.97
CA ILE A 235 -30.20 27.96 -7.97
C ILE A 235 -31.43 27.24 -7.39
N GLU A 236 -32.23 26.59 -8.25
CA GLU A 236 -33.40 25.81 -7.85
C GLU A 236 -33.01 24.65 -6.92
N VAL A 237 -32.05 23.82 -7.32
CA VAL A 237 -31.56 22.70 -6.49
C VAL A 237 -31.04 23.19 -5.14
N THR A 238 -30.22 24.25 -5.15
CA THR A 238 -29.63 24.81 -3.92
C THR A 238 -30.72 25.29 -2.96
N ARG A 239 -31.73 25.99 -3.49
CA ARG A 239 -32.86 26.49 -2.72
C ARG A 239 -33.72 25.36 -2.15
N THR A 240 -34.05 24.36 -2.97
CA THR A 240 -34.93 23.25 -2.58
C THR A 240 -34.28 22.36 -1.52
N LEU A 241 -32.96 22.19 -1.57
CA LEU A 241 -32.19 21.48 -0.54
C LEU A 241 -31.96 22.32 0.73
N GLY A 242 -32.42 23.58 0.78
CA GLY A 242 -32.30 24.44 1.96
C GLY A 242 -30.93 25.09 2.16
N PHE A 243 -30.05 25.07 1.16
CA PHE A 243 -28.75 25.74 1.23
C PHE A 243 -28.86 27.22 0.87
N LYS A 244 -28.13 28.05 1.62
CA LYS A 244 -28.15 29.51 1.45
C LYS A 244 -27.22 30.02 0.35
N TYR A 245 -26.14 29.29 0.06
CA TYR A 245 -25.07 29.79 -0.79
C TYR A 245 -24.72 28.81 -1.91
N LEU A 246 -24.49 29.36 -3.11
CA LEU A 246 -24.03 28.66 -4.30
C LEU A 246 -22.75 29.32 -4.84
N TRP A 247 -21.76 28.53 -5.19
CA TRP A 247 -20.55 28.96 -5.88
C TRP A 247 -20.54 28.50 -7.33
N LEU A 248 -20.18 29.39 -8.26
CA LEU A 248 -19.88 29.07 -9.66
C LEU A 248 -18.90 30.08 -10.26
N ASP A 249 -17.98 29.59 -11.08
CA ASP A 249 -16.85 30.32 -11.66
C ASP A 249 -17.23 31.63 -12.38
N ALA A 250 -18.24 31.58 -13.25
CA ALA A 250 -18.67 32.69 -14.10
C ALA A 250 -19.17 33.92 -13.31
N LEU A 251 -19.65 33.74 -12.09
CA LEU A 251 -20.23 34.81 -11.27
C LEU A 251 -19.48 35.08 -9.96
N CYS A 252 -18.61 34.16 -9.53
CA CYS A 252 -17.79 34.33 -8.33
C CYS A 252 -16.35 34.81 -8.64
N ILE A 253 -15.92 34.74 -9.90
CA ILE A 253 -14.59 35.16 -10.38
C ILE A 253 -14.76 36.27 -11.42
N MET A 254 -13.96 37.34 -11.34
CA MET A 254 -13.97 38.41 -12.35
C MET A 254 -13.37 37.92 -13.68
N GLN A 255 -14.14 38.03 -14.78
CA GLN A 255 -13.78 37.44 -16.07
C GLN A 255 -13.08 38.42 -17.05
N ASP A 256 -13.06 39.72 -16.76
CA ASP A 256 -12.49 40.78 -17.60
C ASP A 256 -10.97 40.95 -17.42
N SER A 257 -10.21 39.89 -17.70
CA SER A 257 -8.75 39.77 -17.45
C SER A 257 -7.85 40.83 -18.10
N ALA A 258 -8.39 41.72 -18.96
CA ALA A 258 -7.67 42.89 -19.47
C ALA A 258 -7.45 43.96 -18.40
N GLU A 259 -8.32 44.02 -17.38
CA GLU A 259 -8.18 44.91 -16.23
C GLU A 259 -7.25 44.29 -15.18
N ALA A 260 -6.31 45.07 -14.65
CA ALA A 260 -5.31 44.58 -13.70
C ALA A 260 -5.94 43.99 -12.42
N VAL A 261 -7.04 44.60 -11.95
CA VAL A 261 -7.78 44.13 -10.76
C VAL A 261 -8.45 42.79 -11.03
N ALA A 262 -9.11 42.63 -12.19
CA ALA A 262 -9.75 41.38 -12.58
C ALA A 262 -8.72 40.27 -12.82
N ARG A 263 -7.54 40.60 -13.38
CA ARG A 263 -6.45 39.64 -13.54
C ARG A 263 -5.94 39.13 -12.20
N GLN A 264 -5.72 40.03 -11.25
CA GLN A 264 -5.29 39.67 -9.90
C GLN A 264 -6.34 38.83 -9.16
N ASP A 265 -7.62 39.17 -9.32
CA ASP A 265 -8.75 38.42 -8.79
C ASP A 265 -8.80 37.00 -9.36
N MET A 266 -8.75 36.88 -10.69
CA MET A 266 -8.77 35.59 -11.38
C MET A 266 -7.58 34.71 -10.98
N ASP A 267 -6.37 35.27 -10.92
CA ASP A 267 -5.18 34.52 -10.50
C ASP A 267 -5.29 34.06 -9.02
N HIS A 268 -5.93 34.85 -8.15
CA HIS A 268 -6.20 34.47 -6.75
C HIS A 268 -7.25 33.34 -6.65
N GLU A 269 -8.40 33.50 -7.30
CA GLU A 269 -9.49 32.53 -7.24
C GLU A 269 -9.05 31.19 -7.85
N LEU A 270 -8.38 31.21 -9.01
CA LEU A 270 -7.82 30.00 -9.64
C LEU A 270 -6.83 29.28 -8.74
N ALA A 271 -6.03 30.01 -7.96
CA ALA A 271 -5.08 29.43 -7.01
C ALA A 271 -5.75 28.81 -5.77
N THR A 272 -7.03 29.08 -5.53
CA THR A 272 -7.82 28.55 -4.41
C THR A 272 -8.94 27.60 -4.84
N MET A 273 -9.05 27.30 -6.14
CA MET A 273 -10.06 26.40 -6.70
C MET A 273 -10.11 25.04 -6.00
N ASP A 274 -8.95 24.53 -5.58
CA ASP A 274 -8.86 23.29 -4.83
C ASP A 274 -9.62 23.36 -3.51
N GLN A 275 -9.50 24.48 -2.79
CA GLN A 275 -10.22 24.73 -1.54
C GLN A 275 -11.71 24.92 -1.77
N VAL A 276 -12.12 25.56 -2.86
CA VAL A 276 -13.54 25.79 -3.19
C VAL A 276 -14.29 24.47 -3.30
N TYR A 277 -13.79 23.50 -4.06
CA TYR A 277 -14.48 22.22 -4.21
C TYR A 277 -14.29 21.31 -2.99
N LYS A 278 -13.10 21.32 -2.39
CA LYS A 278 -12.81 20.52 -1.17
C LYS A 278 -13.67 20.92 0.02
N ASN A 279 -14.02 22.20 0.16
CA ASN A 279 -14.79 22.75 1.27
C ASN A 279 -16.29 22.87 0.99
N ALA A 280 -16.74 22.64 -0.25
CA ALA A 280 -18.16 22.61 -0.57
C ALA A 280 -18.84 21.46 0.18
N THR A 281 -20.06 21.68 0.68
CA THR A 281 -20.83 20.61 1.34
C THR A 281 -21.10 19.47 0.36
N MET A 282 -21.40 19.84 -0.89
CA MET A 282 -21.54 18.97 -2.04
C MET A 282 -21.42 19.80 -3.33
N THR A 283 -20.98 19.16 -4.41
CA THR A 283 -20.92 19.77 -5.74
C THR A 283 -22.02 19.23 -6.63
N ILE A 284 -22.82 20.12 -7.21
CA ILE A 284 -23.79 19.81 -8.25
C ILE A 284 -23.03 19.66 -9.56
N VAL A 285 -23.13 18.50 -10.20
CA VAL A 285 -22.48 18.22 -11.49
C VAL A 285 -23.54 18.13 -12.57
N ALA A 286 -23.57 19.14 -13.45
CA ALA A 286 -24.45 19.18 -14.61
C ALA A 286 -23.90 18.29 -15.74
N ALA A 287 -23.72 17.00 -15.46
CA ALA A 287 -22.95 16.08 -16.31
C ALA A 287 -23.49 15.96 -17.73
N CYS A 288 -24.82 15.84 -17.86
CA CYS A 288 -25.50 15.67 -19.14
C CYS A 288 -25.55 16.93 -20.02
N ALA A 289 -25.27 18.13 -19.47
CA ALA A 289 -25.48 19.40 -20.15
C ALA A 289 -24.23 19.80 -20.98
N PRO A 290 -24.31 19.85 -22.32
CA PRO A 290 -23.16 20.23 -23.16
C PRO A 290 -22.78 21.71 -23.04
N SER A 291 -23.72 22.57 -22.66
CA SER A 291 -23.51 24.00 -22.48
C SER A 291 -24.33 24.56 -21.31
N VAL A 292 -24.00 25.78 -20.89
CA VAL A 292 -24.68 26.46 -19.77
C VAL A 292 -26.14 26.83 -20.08
N THR A 293 -26.54 26.80 -21.36
CA THR A 293 -27.91 27.11 -21.80
C THR A 293 -28.84 25.91 -21.82
N ASP A 294 -28.31 24.68 -21.70
CA ASP A 294 -29.12 23.47 -21.86
C ASP A 294 -29.98 23.11 -20.63
N GLY A 295 -29.49 23.43 -19.42
CA GLY A 295 -30.06 22.92 -18.17
C GLY A 295 -29.80 21.42 -17.96
N PHE A 296 -30.01 20.94 -16.74
CA PHE A 296 -29.79 19.56 -16.33
C PHE A 296 -30.98 18.90 -15.62
N LEU A 297 -32.02 19.66 -15.23
CA LEU A 297 -33.19 19.16 -14.49
C LEU A 297 -34.27 18.49 -15.35
N LYS A 298 -34.08 18.40 -16.68
CA LYS A 298 -35.04 17.78 -17.59
C LYS A 298 -35.20 16.27 -17.32
N ASP A 299 -36.39 15.72 -17.50
CA ASP A 299 -36.61 14.27 -17.40
C ASP A 299 -35.75 13.50 -18.42
N ARG A 300 -35.29 12.30 -18.02
CA ARG A 300 -34.49 11.44 -18.90
C ARG A 300 -35.40 10.61 -19.82
N PRO A 301 -35.00 10.39 -21.09
CA PRO A 301 -35.68 9.39 -21.90
C PRO A 301 -35.50 8.02 -21.24
N GLY A 302 -36.55 7.19 -21.20
CA GLY A 302 -36.42 5.81 -20.73
C GLY A 302 -35.36 5.05 -21.53
N SER A 303 -34.80 3.96 -20.97
CA SER A 303 -33.63 3.25 -21.51
C SER A 303 -33.77 2.76 -22.96
N GLY A 304 -34.97 2.74 -23.54
CA GLY A 304 -35.22 2.31 -24.92
C GLY A 304 -34.98 0.81 -25.15
N GLN A 305 -34.45 0.10 -24.15
CA GLN A 305 -34.18 -1.34 -24.17
C GLN A 305 -35.48 -2.13 -23.98
N SER A 306 -35.54 -3.27 -24.65
CA SER A 306 -36.62 -4.23 -24.50
C SER A 306 -36.54 -4.88 -23.11
N ARG A 307 -37.55 -4.61 -22.28
CA ARG A 307 -37.72 -5.22 -20.96
C ARG A 307 -38.53 -6.51 -21.10
N PHE A 308 -38.08 -7.58 -20.44
CA PHE A 308 -38.79 -8.86 -20.40
C PHE A 308 -39.12 -9.27 -18.97
N ASP A 309 -40.36 -9.68 -18.75
CA ASP A 309 -40.86 -10.07 -17.43
C ASP A 309 -40.72 -11.59 -17.25
N ILE A 310 -39.85 -11.99 -16.34
CA ILE A 310 -39.57 -13.38 -16.04
C ILE A 310 -40.22 -13.77 -14.71
N PRO A 311 -41.05 -14.82 -14.67
CA PRO A 311 -41.63 -15.25 -13.41
C PRO A 311 -40.62 -16.07 -12.61
N CYS A 312 -40.50 -15.77 -11.32
CA CYS A 312 -39.66 -16.50 -10.38
C CYS A 312 -40.52 -17.17 -9.31
N ARG A 313 -40.27 -18.47 -9.06
CA ARG A 313 -41.03 -19.31 -8.13
C ARG A 313 -40.13 -19.82 -7.00
N LEU A 314 -40.14 -19.16 -5.85
CA LEU A 314 -39.31 -19.54 -4.69
C LEU A 314 -39.89 -20.70 -3.88
N GLY A 315 -41.21 -20.86 -3.93
CA GLY A 315 -41.92 -21.93 -3.25
C GLY A 315 -43.23 -22.30 -3.96
N PRO A 316 -44.02 -23.24 -3.40
CA PRO A 316 -45.29 -23.62 -3.98
C PRO A 316 -46.26 -22.45 -4.13
N GLU A 317 -46.24 -21.50 -3.18
CA GLU A 317 -47.13 -20.33 -3.09
C GLU A 317 -46.41 -18.97 -3.15
N GLN A 318 -45.06 -18.95 -3.22
CA GLN A 318 -44.28 -17.71 -3.26
C GLN A 318 -43.78 -17.45 -4.68
N PHE A 319 -44.28 -16.35 -5.27
CA PHE A 319 -43.95 -15.94 -6.63
C PHE A 319 -43.68 -14.45 -6.69
N PHE A 320 -42.75 -14.06 -7.55
CA PHE A 320 -42.46 -12.66 -7.88
C PHE A 320 -42.03 -12.55 -9.36
N VAL A 321 -41.95 -11.33 -9.88
CA VAL A 321 -41.52 -11.07 -11.26
C VAL A 321 -40.17 -10.37 -11.22
N VAL A 322 -39.20 -10.91 -11.96
CA VAL A 322 -37.92 -10.25 -12.22
C VAL A 322 -37.95 -9.71 -13.64
N HIS A 323 -37.55 -8.46 -13.77
CA HIS A 323 -37.37 -7.83 -15.07
C HIS A 323 -35.94 -8.00 -15.50
N ILE A 324 -35.76 -8.50 -16.73
CA ILE A 324 -34.45 -8.67 -17.34
C ILE A 324 -34.30 -7.74 -18.54
N GLN A 325 -33.09 -7.25 -18.73
CA GLN A 325 -32.66 -6.54 -19.93
C GLN A 325 -31.17 -6.83 -20.16
N GLU A 326 -30.70 -6.64 -21.40
CA GLU A 326 -29.28 -6.72 -21.73
C GLU A 326 -28.49 -5.67 -20.94
N HIS A 327 -27.42 -6.10 -20.25
CA HIS A 327 -26.58 -5.22 -19.45
C HIS A 327 -25.98 -4.12 -20.34
N SER A 328 -26.18 -2.87 -19.93
CA SER A 328 -25.53 -1.72 -20.55
C SER A 328 -24.77 -0.96 -19.50
N MET A 329 -23.45 -1.14 -19.49
CA MET A 329 -22.56 -0.39 -18.63
C MET A 329 -22.65 1.10 -18.97
N TYR A 330 -22.98 1.92 -17.96
CA TYR A 330 -22.94 3.36 -18.09
C TYR A 330 -21.49 3.85 -18.27
N ASP A 331 -21.25 4.53 -19.38
CA ASP A 331 -19.95 5.10 -19.75
C ASP A 331 -19.94 6.61 -19.44
N ASP A 332 -19.49 6.94 -18.22
CA ASP A 332 -19.36 8.31 -17.72
C ASP A 332 -18.45 9.19 -18.59
N MET A 333 -17.47 8.61 -19.30
CA MET A 333 -16.58 9.34 -20.20
C MET A 333 -17.30 9.94 -21.41
N ARG A 334 -18.54 9.51 -21.70
CA ARG A 334 -19.40 10.11 -22.74
C ARG A 334 -20.12 11.37 -22.27
N GLU A 335 -20.18 11.62 -20.96
CA GLU A 335 -20.80 12.82 -20.45
C GLU A 335 -20.02 14.06 -20.91
N PRO A 336 -20.70 15.11 -21.41
CA PRO A 336 -20.05 16.33 -21.85
C PRO A 336 -19.04 16.90 -20.85
N ILE A 337 -19.36 16.85 -19.55
CA ILE A 337 -18.49 17.37 -18.49
C ILE A 337 -17.15 16.65 -18.40
N ASN A 338 -17.13 15.34 -18.63
CA ASN A 338 -15.94 14.50 -18.50
C ASN A 338 -14.95 14.67 -19.65
N THR A 339 -15.34 15.41 -20.70
CA THR A 339 -14.41 15.84 -21.76
C THR A 339 -13.52 17.01 -21.34
N ARG A 340 -13.86 17.74 -20.26
CA ARG A 340 -13.14 18.95 -19.82
C ARG A 340 -12.07 18.63 -18.76
N ALA A 341 -10.85 19.13 -18.98
CA ALA A 341 -9.74 18.96 -18.05
C ALA A 341 -10.02 19.56 -16.65
N TRP A 342 -10.51 20.80 -16.58
CA TRP A 342 -10.80 21.49 -15.31
C TRP A 342 -11.84 20.75 -14.45
N ALA A 343 -12.87 20.19 -15.07
CA ALA A 343 -13.92 19.44 -14.36
C ALA A 343 -13.39 18.21 -13.59
N PHE A 344 -12.22 17.67 -13.96
CA PHE A 344 -11.66 16.49 -13.32
C PHE A 344 -11.26 16.73 -11.87
N GLN A 345 -10.61 17.86 -11.58
CA GLN A 345 -10.26 18.19 -10.20
C GLN A 345 -11.48 18.63 -9.40
N GLU A 346 -12.44 19.30 -10.04
CA GLU A 346 -13.71 19.71 -9.42
C GLU A 346 -14.46 18.48 -8.89
N GLU A 347 -14.53 17.43 -9.73
CA GLU A 347 -15.08 16.13 -9.38
C GLU A 347 -14.32 15.50 -8.22
N LEU A 348 -13.02 15.23 -8.39
CA LEU A 348 -12.23 14.43 -7.44
C LEU A 348 -12.01 15.11 -6.08
N LEU A 349 -11.86 16.44 -6.02
CA LEU A 349 -11.64 17.19 -4.77
C LEU A 349 -12.91 17.34 -3.93
N SER A 350 -14.07 17.38 -4.57
CA SER A 350 -15.35 17.50 -3.87
C SER A 350 -15.57 16.32 -2.93
N PRO A 351 -15.99 16.50 -1.67
CA PRO A 351 -16.26 15.38 -0.77
C PRO A 351 -17.47 14.55 -1.22
N ARG A 352 -18.47 15.22 -1.80
CA ARG A 352 -19.76 14.65 -2.23
C ARG A 352 -20.14 15.26 -3.59
N LEU A 353 -20.72 14.45 -4.46
CA LEU A 353 -21.16 14.83 -5.80
C LEU A 353 -22.62 14.46 -5.98
N LEU A 354 -23.39 15.41 -6.52
CA LEU A 354 -24.73 15.18 -7.04
C LEU A 354 -24.70 15.27 -8.55
N ILE A 355 -24.66 14.11 -9.21
CA ILE A 355 -24.37 13.99 -10.64
C ILE A 355 -25.67 13.82 -11.41
N TYR A 356 -26.05 14.86 -12.16
CA TYR A 356 -27.16 14.79 -13.10
C TYR A 356 -26.68 14.18 -14.42
N ALA A 357 -26.46 12.87 -14.42
CA ALA A 357 -26.00 12.08 -15.57
C ALA A 357 -27.08 11.96 -16.66
N SER A 358 -26.68 11.53 -17.85
CA SER A 358 -27.57 11.33 -19.00
C SER A 358 -28.64 10.24 -18.78
N HIS A 359 -28.36 9.24 -17.92
CA HIS A 359 -29.27 8.12 -17.66
C HIS A 359 -30.12 8.28 -16.39
N THR A 360 -29.59 8.91 -15.32
CA THR A 360 -30.33 9.18 -14.06
C THR A 360 -29.59 10.21 -13.18
N LEU A 361 -30.09 10.46 -11.97
CA LEU A 361 -29.40 11.21 -10.92
C LEU A 361 -28.57 10.26 -10.06
N GLN A 362 -27.30 10.59 -9.86
CA GLN A 362 -26.39 9.79 -9.04
C GLN A 362 -25.88 10.58 -7.83
N TRP A 363 -25.76 9.89 -6.70
CA TRP A 363 -25.01 10.35 -5.55
C TRP A 363 -23.67 9.65 -5.51
N GLN A 364 -22.60 10.42 -5.31
CA GLN A 364 -21.28 9.85 -5.11
C GLN A 364 -20.57 10.53 -3.95
N CYS A 365 -20.13 9.75 -2.96
CA CYS A 365 -19.27 10.21 -1.87
C CYS A 365 -17.87 9.58 -1.98
N ARG A 366 -17.11 9.51 -0.89
CA ARG A 366 -15.82 8.81 -0.87
C ARG A 366 -15.95 7.29 -0.71
N THR A 367 -17.10 6.81 -0.26
CA THR A 367 -17.32 5.40 0.11
C THR A 367 -18.17 4.65 -0.92
N LEU A 368 -19.17 5.31 -1.51
CA LEU A 368 -20.13 4.65 -2.39
C LEU A 368 -20.65 5.59 -3.48
N THR A 369 -21.17 4.97 -4.55
CA THR A 369 -21.94 5.61 -5.62
C THR A 369 -23.31 4.94 -5.69
N CYS A 370 -24.39 5.72 -5.75
CA CYS A 370 -25.77 5.23 -5.83
C CYS A 370 -26.54 5.95 -6.93
N ASN A 371 -27.44 5.24 -7.60
CA ASN A 371 -28.43 5.82 -8.51
C ASN A 371 -29.74 6.11 -7.76
N LEU A 372 -30.49 7.13 -8.21
CA LEU A 372 -31.78 7.53 -7.67
C LEU A 372 -32.78 6.37 -7.66
N GLY A 373 -33.56 6.26 -6.57
CA GLY A 373 -34.62 5.25 -6.42
C GLY A 373 -34.12 3.81 -6.25
N GLY A 374 -32.85 3.61 -5.90
CA GLY A 374 -32.27 2.27 -5.72
C GLY A 374 -32.00 1.55 -7.04
N SER A 375 -31.86 2.29 -8.15
CA SER A 375 -31.50 1.69 -9.42
C SER A 375 -30.09 1.11 -9.40
N TYR A 376 -29.86 0.11 -10.24
CA TYR A 376 -28.55 -0.55 -10.32
C TYR A 376 -27.47 0.42 -10.81
N HIS A 377 -26.35 0.43 -10.09
CA HIS A 377 -25.10 1.06 -10.47
C HIS A 377 -23.99 0.00 -10.43
N ALA A 378 -23.45 -0.30 -11.60
CA ALA A 378 -22.24 -1.10 -11.77
C ALA A 378 -21.04 -0.17 -11.95
N PRO A 379 -19.99 -0.27 -11.10
CA PRO A 379 -18.82 0.58 -11.23
C PRO A 379 -18.02 0.21 -12.48
N ASN A 380 -17.64 1.22 -13.28
CA ASN A 380 -16.75 1.02 -14.41
C ASN A 380 -15.32 0.77 -13.90
N PRO A 381 -14.68 -0.38 -14.16
CA PRO A 381 -13.33 -0.69 -13.69
C PRO A 381 -12.27 0.32 -14.16
N SER A 382 -12.53 0.98 -15.30
CA SER A 382 -11.64 1.96 -15.92
C SER A 382 -11.87 3.39 -15.42
N ALA A 383 -12.91 3.64 -14.61
CA ALA A 383 -13.18 4.96 -14.05
C ALA A 383 -12.03 5.41 -13.14
N ALA A 384 -11.86 6.73 -13.04
CA ALA A 384 -10.90 7.33 -12.14
C ALA A 384 -11.29 7.02 -10.68
N PRO A 385 -10.38 6.50 -9.85
CA PRO A 385 -10.70 6.28 -8.45
C PRO A 385 -10.90 7.63 -7.74
N ARG A 386 -11.88 7.70 -6.84
CA ARG A 386 -12.13 8.87 -5.98
C ARG A 386 -10.91 9.13 -5.09
N LEU A 387 -10.68 10.38 -4.69
CA LEU A 387 -9.61 10.69 -3.75
C LEU A 387 -9.78 9.86 -2.47
N PRO A 388 -8.72 9.16 -2.00
CA PRO A 388 -8.76 8.46 -0.73
C PRO A 388 -9.06 9.44 0.40
N SER A 389 -9.73 8.98 1.47
CA SER A 389 -9.92 9.81 2.66
C SER A 389 -8.57 10.32 3.18
N PRO A 390 -8.46 11.51 3.81
CA PRO A 390 -7.22 11.95 4.44
C PRO A 390 -6.67 10.91 5.43
N GLN A 391 -7.57 10.15 6.07
CA GLN A 391 -7.23 8.98 6.88
C GLN A 391 -6.65 7.85 6.03
N MET A 392 -7.20 7.50 4.85
CA MET A 392 -6.54 6.59 3.91
C MET A 392 -5.21 7.15 3.38
N LEU A 393 -5.03 8.45 3.16
CA LEU A 393 -3.72 9.00 2.75
C LEU A 393 -2.68 8.94 3.89
N LEU A 394 -3.13 8.80 5.15
CA LEU A 394 -2.30 8.62 6.34
C LEU A 394 -2.16 7.14 6.77
N LEU A 395 -3.16 6.30 6.50
CA LEU A 395 -3.24 4.86 6.79
C LEU A 395 -2.67 4.01 5.65
N GLU A 396 -2.81 4.49 4.42
CA GLU A 396 -1.91 4.20 3.31
C GLU A 396 -0.66 5.08 3.46
N GLY A 397 -0.09 5.13 4.67
CA GLY A 397 1.35 4.94 4.80
C GLY A 397 1.73 3.52 4.32
N PRO A 398 2.96 3.04 4.54
CA PRO A 398 3.54 1.81 3.94
C PRO A 398 2.79 0.47 4.09
N GLU A 399 1.55 0.44 4.58
CA GLU A 399 0.96 -0.74 5.23
C GLU A 399 -0.14 -1.48 4.44
N ARG A 400 -0.69 -0.94 3.34
CA ARG A 400 -1.67 -1.68 2.51
C ARG A 400 -1.08 -2.56 1.41
N ASN A 401 0.22 -2.48 1.13
CA ASN A 401 0.92 -3.36 0.18
C ASN A 401 2.01 -4.20 0.87
N HIS A 402 1.67 -4.99 1.89
CA HIS A 402 2.62 -5.87 2.57
C HIS A 402 2.88 -7.22 1.89
N ARG A 403 2.52 -7.36 0.61
CA ARG A 403 3.11 -8.38 -0.26
C ARG A 403 3.38 -7.75 -1.62
N ARG A 404 4.66 -7.63 -1.96
CA ARG A 404 5.23 -7.22 -3.27
C ARG A 404 5.39 -5.72 -3.46
N ASP A 405 6.54 -5.17 -3.07
CA ASP A 405 7.20 -4.05 -3.78
C ASP A 405 8.65 -3.88 -3.29
N GLN A 406 9.60 -4.47 -4.03
CA GLN A 406 11.03 -4.15 -3.93
C GLN A 406 11.34 -2.79 -4.59
N LEU A 407 10.72 -1.71 -4.10
CA LEU A 407 10.88 -0.35 -4.62
C LEU A 407 11.13 0.63 -3.46
N SER A 408 12.33 0.67 -2.88
CA SER A 408 12.63 1.68 -1.86
C SER A 408 12.90 3.07 -2.48
N PRO A 409 12.66 4.21 -1.78
CA PRO A 409 12.06 4.37 -0.44
C PRO A 409 10.78 5.27 -0.43
N ASN A 410 9.80 4.86 0.38
CA ASN A 410 8.78 5.69 1.05
C ASN A 410 7.51 6.18 0.29
N ILE A 411 7.03 5.49 -0.75
CA ILE A 411 5.65 5.72 -1.24
C ILE A 411 4.93 4.38 -1.42
N PRO A 412 3.77 4.17 -0.77
CA PRO A 412 2.97 2.96 -0.98
C PRO A 412 2.58 2.84 -2.45
N HIS A 413 2.88 1.71 -3.06
CA HIS A 413 2.60 1.48 -4.48
C HIS A 413 1.12 1.60 -4.82
N ALA A 414 0.20 1.23 -3.91
CA ALA A 414 -1.22 1.47 -4.09
C ALA A 414 -1.52 2.95 -4.39
N ILE A 415 -0.89 3.87 -3.67
CA ILE A 415 -1.01 5.32 -3.89
C ILE A 415 -0.36 5.72 -5.21
N LEU A 416 0.82 5.18 -5.54
CA LEU A 416 1.43 5.44 -6.86
C LEU A 416 0.50 4.99 -7.98
N GLN A 417 -0.04 3.77 -7.94
CA GLN A 417 -1.01 3.29 -8.92
C GLN A 417 -2.25 4.18 -8.97
N HIS A 418 -2.74 4.63 -7.83
CA HIS A 418 -3.85 5.57 -7.76
C HIS A 418 -3.52 6.87 -8.51
N TRP A 419 -2.35 7.47 -8.27
CA TRP A 419 -1.87 8.65 -8.98
C TRP A 419 -1.71 8.39 -10.48
N LEU A 420 -1.13 7.25 -10.89
CA LEU A 420 -0.97 6.89 -12.29
C LEU A 420 -2.32 6.70 -13.00
N ARG A 421 -3.33 6.15 -12.32
CA ARG A 421 -4.72 6.06 -12.82
C ARG A 421 -5.35 7.44 -12.97
N ILE A 422 -5.16 8.34 -12.00
CA ILE A 422 -5.60 9.74 -12.10
C ILE A 422 -4.99 10.40 -13.35
N VAL A 423 -3.68 10.28 -13.56
CA VAL A 423 -3.00 10.82 -14.75
C VAL A 423 -3.54 10.20 -16.04
N THR A 424 -3.77 8.88 -16.04
CA THR A 424 -4.35 8.15 -17.19
C THR A 424 -5.72 8.71 -17.55
N SER A 425 -6.66 8.76 -16.60
CA SER A 425 -8.02 9.31 -16.82
C SER A 425 -8.00 10.79 -17.19
N TYR A 426 -7.14 11.58 -16.56
CA TYR A 426 -7.00 13.01 -16.87
C TYR A 426 -6.48 13.25 -18.29
N SER A 427 -5.49 12.47 -18.74
CA SER A 427 -4.83 12.66 -20.03
C SER A 427 -5.78 12.49 -21.24
N MET A 428 -6.90 11.79 -21.05
CA MET A 428 -7.95 11.63 -22.06
C MET A 428 -8.82 12.88 -22.26
N ARG A 429 -8.77 13.82 -21.32
CA ARG A 429 -9.61 15.03 -21.31
C ARG A 429 -8.98 16.16 -22.12
N LYS A 430 -9.80 17.04 -22.68
CA LYS A 430 -9.39 18.19 -23.48
C LYS A 430 -9.28 19.45 -22.61
N SER A 431 -8.21 20.21 -22.82
CA SER A 431 -8.04 21.54 -22.23
C SER A 431 -8.46 22.61 -23.25
N SER A 432 -9.28 23.57 -22.84
CA SER A 432 -9.69 24.69 -23.72
C SER A 432 -8.51 25.56 -24.12
N LEU A 433 -7.58 25.80 -23.19
CA LEU A 433 -6.28 26.41 -23.44
C LEU A 433 -5.19 25.33 -23.31
N PRO A 434 -4.35 25.13 -24.35
CA PRO A 434 -3.23 24.20 -24.29
C PRO A 434 -2.35 24.34 -23.04
N SER A 435 -2.08 25.56 -22.58
CA SER A 435 -1.25 25.85 -21.40
C SER A 435 -1.78 25.29 -20.09
N ASP A 436 -3.10 25.05 -19.99
CA ASP A 436 -3.76 24.73 -18.73
C ASP A 436 -3.56 23.27 -18.27
N LYS A 437 -2.95 22.42 -19.11
CA LYS A 437 -2.89 20.98 -18.84
C LYS A 437 -2.26 20.61 -17.50
N LEU A 438 -1.26 21.35 -17.02
CA LEU A 438 -0.71 21.13 -15.66
C LEU A 438 -1.53 21.87 -14.59
N SER A 439 -1.95 23.10 -14.87
CA SER A 439 -2.72 23.94 -13.95
C SER A 439 -4.06 23.31 -13.55
N ALA A 440 -4.77 22.68 -14.49
CA ALA A 440 -6.07 22.03 -14.24
C ALA A 440 -5.96 20.72 -13.42
N LEU A 441 -4.75 20.19 -13.22
CA LEU A 441 -4.47 19.05 -12.32
C LEU A 441 -3.76 19.49 -11.02
N SER A 442 -3.39 20.78 -10.91
CA SER A 442 -2.48 21.26 -9.87
C SER A 442 -3.06 21.12 -8.46
N GLY A 443 -4.35 21.34 -8.26
CA GLY A 443 -5.02 21.16 -6.96
C GLY A 443 -4.97 19.71 -6.48
N LEU A 444 -5.15 18.75 -7.39
CA LEU A 444 -4.95 17.34 -7.11
C LEU A 444 -3.49 17.04 -6.79
N ALA A 445 -2.54 17.53 -7.58
CA ALA A 445 -1.11 17.35 -7.29
C ALA A 445 -0.74 17.90 -5.89
N VAL A 446 -1.22 19.08 -5.51
CA VAL A 446 -1.01 19.66 -4.17
C VAL A 446 -1.55 18.74 -3.08
N SER A 447 -2.71 18.09 -3.29
CA SER A 447 -3.25 17.13 -2.31
C SER A 447 -2.38 15.87 -2.13
N TYR A 448 -1.57 15.52 -3.14
CA TYR A 448 -0.61 14.40 -3.10
C TYR A 448 0.80 14.78 -2.65
N ALA A 449 1.13 16.07 -2.60
CA ALA A 449 2.45 16.56 -2.17
C ALA A 449 2.89 16.08 -0.76
N PRO A 450 2.01 15.96 0.25
CA PRO A 450 2.39 15.38 1.54
C PRO A 450 2.94 13.94 1.47
N ILE A 451 2.61 13.21 0.41
CA ILE A 451 2.97 11.79 0.23
C ILE A 451 4.19 11.65 -0.69
N PHE A 452 4.14 12.31 -1.85
CA PHE A 452 5.20 12.25 -2.84
C PHE A 452 6.38 13.18 -2.54
N GLY A 453 6.21 14.13 -1.62
CA GLY A 453 7.15 15.20 -1.33
C GLY A 453 6.82 16.48 -2.11
N PRO A 454 7.52 17.59 -1.83
CA PRO A 454 7.22 18.89 -2.43
C PRO A 454 7.67 19.03 -3.90
N GLU A 455 8.43 18.06 -4.42
CA GLU A 455 9.13 18.17 -5.71
C GLU A 455 8.28 17.64 -6.87
N TYR A 456 7.30 18.44 -7.28
CA TYR A 456 6.52 18.21 -8.49
C TYR A 456 7.18 18.91 -9.68
N LEU A 457 7.69 18.14 -10.64
CA LEU A 457 8.59 18.69 -11.66
C LEU A 457 7.80 19.33 -12.82
N ALA A 458 7.17 18.48 -13.63
CA ALA A 458 6.33 18.89 -14.75
C ALA A 458 5.34 17.76 -15.02
N GLY A 459 4.42 17.49 -14.09
CA GLY A 459 3.50 16.34 -14.18
C GLY A 459 4.03 15.04 -13.59
N ILE A 460 5.28 15.01 -13.12
CA ILE A 460 5.88 13.84 -12.45
C ILE A 460 6.48 14.25 -11.11
N TRP A 461 6.46 13.32 -10.15
CA TRP A 461 7.07 13.48 -8.83
C TRP A 461 8.51 13.00 -8.84
N ALA A 462 9.46 13.79 -8.31
CA ALA A 462 10.88 13.41 -8.28
C ALA A 462 11.13 12.05 -7.58
N ARG A 463 10.46 11.83 -6.44
CA ARG A 463 10.56 10.62 -5.61
C ARG A 463 10.11 9.32 -6.29
N SER A 464 9.24 9.41 -7.30
CA SER A 464 8.74 8.27 -8.09
C SER A 464 8.85 8.52 -9.59
N ALA A 465 9.86 9.29 -9.98
CA ALA A 465 10.07 9.69 -11.36
C ALA A 465 10.41 8.49 -12.25
N VAL A 466 11.09 7.46 -11.73
CA VAL A 466 11.42 6.24 -12.50
C VAL A 466 10.14 5.61 -13.10
N GLN A 467 9.12 5.38 -12.27
CA GLN A 467 7.87 4.77 -12.70
C GLN A 467 7.06 5.71 -13.60
N GLN A 468 7.05 7.01 -13.28
CA GLN A 468 6.30 8.01 -14.02
C GLN A 468 6.94 8.38 -15.36
N LEU A 469 8.25 8.20 -15.55
CA LEU A 469 8.93 8.39 -16.82
C LEU A 469 8.56 7.30 -17.85
N CYS A 470 8.08 6.15 -17.39
CA CYS A 470 7.71 5.01 -18.23
C CYS A 470 6.37 5.15 -18.95
N TRP A 471 5.76 6.35 -18.94
CA TRP A 471 4.51 6.59 -19.64
C TRP A 471 4.62 6.26 -21.13
N ARG A 472 3.52 5.80 -21.75
CA ARG A 472 3.45 5.42 -23.18
C ARG A 472 2.04 5.64 -23.74
N GLY A 473 1.92 5.69 -25.07
CA GLY A 473 0.62 5.71 -25.75
C GLY A 473 -0.01 4.32 -25.86
N PRO A 474 -1.26 4.24 -26.35
CA PRO A 474 -1.91 2.96 -26.66
C PRO A 474 -1.14 2.20 -27.74
N ASP A 475 -1.29 0.87 -27.77
CA ASP A 475 -0.57 0.00 -28.72
C ASP A 475 -1.14 0.10 -30.16
N SER A 476 -2.31 0.71 -30.34
CA SER A 476 -2.87 1.08 -31.64
C SER A 476 -2.21 2.37 -32.14
N ARG A 477 -2.06 2.54 -33.47
CA ARG A 477 -1.39 3.68 -34.16
C ARG A 477 -2.09 5.04 -33.97
N LEU A 478 -2.68 5.31 -32.82
CA LEU A 478 -3.29 6.58 -32.45
C LEU A 478 -2.17 7.52 -31.96
N PHE A 479 -1.70 8.37 -32.87
CA PHE A 479 -0.59 9.28 -32.63
C PHE A 479 -0.96 10.34 -31.60
N PHE A 480 -0.11 10.54 -30.58
CA PHE A 480 -0.17 11.76 -29.80
C PHE A 480 0.05 12.97 -30.72
N THR A 481 -0.58 14.10 -30.41
CA THR A 481 -0.32 15.37 -31.11
C THR A 481 0.55 16.29 -30.26
N ARG A 482 1.48 17.00 -30.90
CA ARG A 482 2.35 17.96 -30.21
C ARG A 482 1.73 19.36 -30.30
N PRO A 483 1.61 20.10 -29.17
CA PRO A 483 1.17 21.48 -29.23
C PRO A 483 2.16 22.37 -29.97
N THR A 484 1.64 23.39 -30.65
CA THR A 484 2.45 24.38 -31.40
C THR A 484 3.30 25.27 -30.50
N GLN A 485 2.87 25.48 -29.25
CA GLN A 485 3.60 26.23 -28.23
C GLN A 485 4.19 25.28 -27.18
N TYR A 486 5.33 25.66 -26.62
CA TYR A 486 5.95 24.94 -25.51
C TYR A 486 4.99 24.88 -24.31
N ARG A 487 4.90 23.70 -23.69
CA ARG A 487 4.04 23.44 -22.53
C ARG A 487 4.76 22.72 -21.40
N ALA A 488 5.56 21.71 -21.73
CA ALA A 488 6.32 20.91 -20.77
C ALA A 488 7.56 20.30 -21.44
N PRO A 489 8.59 19.88 -20.67
CA PRO A 489 9.75 19.16 -21.19
C PRO A 489 9.36 17.84 -21.85
N SER A 490 10.13 17.36 -22.84
CA SER A 490 9.73 16.18 -23.64
C SER A 490 9.58 14.88 -22.83
N TRP A 491 10.22 14.76 -21.67
CA TRP A 491 10.09 13.59 -20.80
C TRP A 491 8.79 13.60 -19.98
N SER A 492 8.06 14.72 -19.94
CA SER A 492 6.76 14.85 -19.28
C SER A 492 5.64 14.34 -20.19
N TRP A 493 4.68 13.60 -19.62
CA TRP A 493 3.46 13.21 -20.32
C TRP A 493 2.60 14.42 -20.73
N ALA A 494 2.76 15.57 -20.06
CA ALA A 494 2.03 16.79 -20.37
C ALA A 494 2.55 17.50 -21.64
N ALA A 495 3.68 17.07 -22.21
CA ALA A 495 4.26 17.64 -23.41
C ALA A 495 3.49 17.30 -24.71
N LEU A 496 2.55 16.36 -24.63
CA LEU A 496 1.78 15.83 -25.76
C LEU A 496 0.29 15.75 -25.41
N ASP A 497 -0.56 15.71 -26.42
CA ASP A 497 -2.01 15.53 -26.29
C ASP A 497 -2.45 14.14 -26.76
N GLY A 498 -3.14 13.43 -25.86
CA GLY A 498 -3.64 12.06 -26.06
C GLY A 498 -3.58 11.22 -24.77
N PRO A 499 -4.14 10.00 -24.81
CA PRO A 499 -4.25 9.11 -23.66
C PRO A 499 -2.89 8.52 -23.26
N VAL A 500 -2.56 8.60 -21.98
CA VAL A 500 -1.29 8.17 -21.40
C VAL A 500 -1.51 6.93 -20.55
N TYR A 501 -0.68 5.91 -20.76
CA TYR A 501 -0.70 4.66 -19.99
C TYR A 501 0.66 4.42 -19.34
N PHE A 502 0.66 3.64 -18.26
CA PHE A 502 1.87 3.22 -17.56
C PHE A 502 1.98 1.69 -17.59
N PRO A 503 3.20 1.11 -17.59
CA PRO A 503 3.37 -0.33 -17.39
C PRO A 503 2.71 -0.77 -16.08
N SER A 504 2.09 -1.95 -16.08
CA SER A 504 1.59 -2.54 -14.83
C SER A 504 2.79 -2.91 -13.97
N PHE A 505 2.88 -2.32 -12.78
CA PHE A 505 3.82 -2.74 -11.75
C PHE A 505 3.18 -3.81 -10.83
N LEU A 506 1.94 -4.25 -11.10
CA LEU A 506 1.20 -5.24 -10.31
C LEU A 506 1.45 -6.68 -10.76
N GLN A 507 1.41 -7.59 -9.78
CA GLN A 507 1.38 -9.04 -9.97
C GLN A 507 -0.07 -9.54 -9.78
N THR A 508 -0.90 -9.47 -10.82
CA THR A 508 -2.06 -10.37 -10.90
C THR A 508 -1.58 -11.75 -11.31
N TYR A 509 -2.29 -12.82 -10.90
CA TYR A 509 -1.97 -14.19 -11.30
C TYR A 509 -1.73 -14.22 -12.83
N ASN A 510 -0.48 -14.44 -13.24
CA ASN A 510 0.05 -14.42 -14.63
C ASN A 510 0.51 -13.08 -15.27
N ALA A 511 0.67 -11.98 -14.53
CA ALA A 511 1.28 -10.74 -15.06
C ALA A 511 2.66 -10.42 -14.44
N SER A 512 3.63 -10.07 -15.30
CA SER A 512 5.01 -9.69 -14.93
C SER A 512 5.14 -8.40 -14.13
N VAL A 513 5.98 -8.44 -13.08
CA VAL A 513 6.34 -7.26 -12.27
C VAL A 513 7.43 -6.44 -12.95
N CYS A 514 7.17 -5.16 -13.18
CA CYS A 514 8.18 -4.19 -13.57
C CYS A 514 8.91 -3.65 -12.31
N VAL A 515 10.24 -3.57 -12.31
CA VAL A 515 11.05 -2.94 -11.25
C VAL A 515 12.10 -2.00 -11.86
N PRO A 516 12.47 -0.88 -11.21
CA PRO A 516 13.55 0.02 -11.60
C PRO A 516 14.78 -0.75 -12.02
N TYR A 517 15.39 -0.26 -13.09
CA TYR A 517 16.65 -0.79 -13.56
C TYR A 517 17.75 -0.38 -12.58
N HIS A 518 18.50 -1.36 -12.06
CA HIS A 518 19.48 -1.13 -10.98
C HIS A 518 20.61 -0.16 -11.32
N ARG A 519 20.82 0.14 -12.61
CA ARG A 519 21.80 1.15 -13.09
C ARG A 519 21.17 2.47 -13.48
N PHE A 520 19.85 2.65 -13.33
CA PHE A 520 19.17 3.91 -13.61
C PHE A 520 19.05 4.74 -12.33
N GLU A 521 19.66 5.92 -12.34
CA GLU A 521 19.60 6.88 -11.25
C GLU A 521 19.34 8.28 -11.81
N ILE A 522 18.48 9.06 -11.15
CA ILE A 522 18.30 10.48 -11.45
C ILE A 522 19.25 11.26 -10.54
N VAL A 523 20.23 11.91 -11.14
CA VAL A 523 21.31 12.65 -10.44
C VAL A 523 20.87 14.06 -10.08
N GLU A 524 20.17 14.73 -11.00
CA GLU A 524 19.75 16.12 -10.83
C GLU A 524 18.50 16.40 -11.66
N TRP A 525 17.65 17.30 -11.17
CA TRP A 525 16.51 17.83 -11.92
C TRP A 525 16.40 19.33 -11.71
N GLN A 526 15.88 20.02 -12.74
CA GLN A 526 15.59 21.44 -12.69
C GLN A 526 14.29 21.71 -13.45
N THR A 527 13.39 22.50 -12.86
CA THR A 527 12.19 23.01 -13.54
C THR A 527 12.04 24.50 -13.25
N ARG A 528 11.58 25.25 -14.26
CA ARG A 528 11.34 26.69 -14.14
C ARG A 528 9.85 26.93 -14.26
N LEU A 529 9.21 27.30 -13.16
CA LEU A 529 7.78 27.63 -13.12
C LEU A 529 7.51 28.99 -13.77
N LYS A 530 6.32 29.16 -14.36
CA LYS A 530 5.85 30.46 -14.83
C LYS A 530 5.46 31.39 -13.68
N ALA A 531 4.81 30.81 -12.67
CA ALA A 531 4.38 31.49 -11.45
C ALA A 531 4.95 30.75 -10.23
N PRO A 532 5.92 31.33 -9.48
CA PRO A 532 6.57 30.65 -8.36
C PRO A 532 5.65 30.24 -7.21
N ASN A 533 4.49 30.89 -7.06
CA ASN A 533 3.46 30.57 -6.08
C ASN A 533 2.58 29.38 -6.46
N LEU A 534 2.73 28.82 -7.67
CA LEU A 534 2.00 27.65 -8.16
C LEU A 534 2.98 26.50 -8.43
N PRO A 535 3.43 25.77 -7.38
CA PRO A 535 4.48 24.76 -7.50
C PRO A 535 4.10 23.60 -8.44
N CYS A 536 2.80 23.35 -8.62
CA CYS A 536 2.29 22.30 -9.49
C CYS A 536 1.69 22.81 -10.81
N GLY A 537 1.90 24.10 -11.15
CA GLY A 537 1.29 24.78 -12.28
C GLY A 537 2.11 24.72 -13.58
N GLU A 538 1.94 25.75 -14.42
CA GLU A 538 2.59 25.88 -15.72
C GLU A 538 4.13 26.00 -15.61
N VAL A 539 4.85 25.27 -16.47
CA VAL A 539 6.32 25.26 -16.54
C VAL A 539 6.81 25.94 -17.81
N MET A 540 7.90 26.71 -17.69
CA MET A 540 8.58 27.42 -18.77
C MET A 540 9.77 26.65 -19.34
N ALA A 541 10.38 25.77 -18.53
CA ALA A 541 11.50 24.92 -18.93
C ALA A 541 11.68 23.77 -17.92
N GLY A 542 12.37 22.71 -18.32
CA GLY A 542 12.81 21.68 -17.38
C GLY A 542 13.83 20.71 -17.96
N LYS A 543 14.70 20.18 -17.10
CA LYS A 543 15.83 19.31 -17.43
C LYS A 543 15.94 18.19 -16.38
N LEU A 544 16.28 16.99 -16.85
CA LEU A 544 16.66 15.85 -16.02
C LEU A 544 18.07 15.41 -16.39
N ILE A 545 18.89 15.10 -15.39
CA ILE A 545 20.21 14.50 -15.53
C ILE A 545 20.13 13.11 -14.90
N VAL A 546 20.45 12.09 -15.70
CA VAL A 546 20.36 10.68 -15.29
C VAL A 546 21.67 9.96 -15.55
N THR A 547 21.96 8.97 -14.73
CA THR A 547 23.03 7.99 -14.94
C THR A 547 22.39 6.65 -15.26
N THR A 548 22.76 6.05 -16.41
CA THR A 548 22.22 4.77 -16.89
C THR A 548 23.03 4.23 -18.08
N VAL A 549 22.68 3.04 -18.55
CA VAL A 549 23.22 2.46 -19.79
C VAL A 549 22.54 3.10 -21.01
N LEU A 550 23.34 3.72 -21.87
CA LEU A 550 22.91 4.29 -23.15
C LEU A 550 23.33 3.34 -24.29
N ARG A 551 22.39 2.97 -25.17
CA ARG A 551 22.66 2.14 -26.35
C ARG A 551 22.28 2.85 -27.64
N ASP A 552 23.09 2.67 -28.66
CA ASP A 552 22.81 3.14 -30.01
C ASP A 552 21.88 2.15 -30.71
N ALA A 553 20.86 2.66 -31.41
CA ALA A 553 19.93 1.83 -32.15
C ALA A 553 19.38 2.53 -33.40
N THR A 554 18.76 1.72 -34.27
CA THR A 554 17.94 2.17 -35.40
C THR A 554 16.49 1.77 -35.17
N PHE A 555 15.54 2.61 -35.61
CA PHE A 555 14.12 2.39 -35.42
C PHE A 555 13.37 2.58 -36.74
N ASP A 556 12.65 1.53 -37.17
CA ASP A 556 11.79 1.59 -38.36
C ASP A 556 10.31 1.61 -37.95
N PRO A 557 9.61 2.75 -38.15
CA PRO A 557 8.19 2.88 -37.80
C PRO A 557 7.24 2.19 -38.79
N SER A 558 7.71 1.83 -39.99
CA SER A 558 6.86 1.44 -41.12
C SER A 558 6.59 -0.07 -41.18
N SER A 559 7.51 -0.90 -40.67
CA SER A 559 7.51 -2.35 -40.86
C SER A 559 7.53 -3.13 -39.54
N SER A 560 6.48 -3.03 -38.72
CA SER A 560 6.38 -3.67 -37.40
C SER A 560 7.45 -3.12 -36.44
N PRO A 561 7.11 -2.27 -35.45
CA PRO A 561 8.03 -1.29 -34.85
C PRO A 561 9.23 -1.96 -34.15
N ALA A 562 10.26 -2.25 -34.94
CA ALA A 562 11.40 -3.05 -34.56
C ALA A 562 12.58 -2.10 -34.36
N ILE A 563 13.09 -2.09 -33.15
CA ILE A 563 14.35 -1.45 -32.80
C ILE A 563 15.45 -2.48 -33.06
N ARG A 564 16.49 -2.06 -33.78
CA ARG A 564 17.68 -2.88 -34.00
C ARG A 564 18.87 -2.24 -33.29
N PHE A 565 19.50 -3.00 -32.41
CA PHE A 565 20.73 -2.61 -31.74
C PHE A 565 21.93 -3.05 -32.57
N ASP A 566 22.98 -2.23 -32.61
CA ASP A 566 24.25 -2.63 -33.20
C ASP A 566 24.98 -3.59 -32.23
N THR A 567 25.15 -4.85 -32.61
CA THR A 567 25.74 -5.90 -31.74
C THR A 567 27.24 -6.11 -31.96
N ALA A 568 27.90 -5.30 -32.80
CA ALA A 568 29.31 -5.50 -33.10
C ALA A 568 30.25 -4.93 -32.01
N LEU A 569 30.84 -5.83 -31.20
CA LEU A 569 32.12 -5.57 -30.51
C LEU A 569 33.34 -6.03 -31.35
N SER A 570 33.14 -6.42 -32.62
CA SER A 570 34.19 -6.87 -33.54
C SER A 570 33.79 -6.59 -34.99
N TYR A 571 34.72 -6.00 -35.76
CA TYR A 571 34.55 -5.68 -37.19
C TYR A 571 34.53 -6.92 -38.12
N ALA A 572 34.65 -8.14 -37.58
CA ALA A 572 34.85 -9.34 -38.39
C ALA A 572 33.61 -10.22 -38.58
N ASP A 573 32.54 -10.05 -37.79
CA ASP A 573 31.32 -10.85 -37.93
C ASP A 573 30.13 -10.14 -37.26
N PRO A 574 29.11 -9.66 -38.00
CA PRO A 574 27.92 -9.08 -37.38
C PRO A 574 27.12 -10.21 -36.73
N GLY A 575 27.19 -10.30 -35.40
CA GLY A 575 26.39 -11.23 -34.61
C GLY A 575 24.87 -11.05 -34.83
N PRO A 576 24.02 -11.93 -34.28
CA PRO A 576 22.58 -11.87 -34.49
C PRO A 576 22.02 -10.49 -34.10
N ILE A 577 21.17 -9.94 -34.97
CA ILE A 577 20.45 -8.68 -34.73
C ILE A 577 19.43 -8.95 -33.62
N GLU A 578 19.65 -8.40 -32.41
CA GLU A 578 18.63 -8.40 -31.37
C GLU A 578 17.55 -7.37 -31.74
N THR A 579 16.30 -7.84 -31.89
CA THR A 579 15.14 -6.99 -32.19
C THR A 579 14.35 -6.69 -30.92
N ALA A 580 14.01 -5.42 -30.73
CA ALA A 580 13.15 -4.94 -29.65
C ALA A 580 11.90 -4.27 -30.19
N GLN A 581 10.86 -4.13 -29.36
CA GLN A 581 9.64 -3.44 -29.71
C GLN A 581 9.76 -1.97 -29.31
N GLY A 582 9.56 -1.06 -30.26
CA GLY A 582 9.49 0.37 -30.02
C GLY A 582 8.07 0.90 -30.13
N ASN A 583 7.78 2.00 -29.44
CA ASN A 583 6.57 2.78 -29.66
C ASN A 583 6.96 4.26 -29.76
N SER A 584 6.66 4.89 -30.90
CA SER A 584 6.91 6.32 -31.10
C SER A 584 5.80 7.13 -30.45
N ASP A 585 6.16 8.21 -29.78
CA ASP A 585 5.19 9.13 -29.21
C ASP A 585 4.44 9.90 -30.32
N THR A 586 5.11 10.34 -31.40
CA THR A 586 4.47 11.14 -32.47
C THR A 586 4.79 10.64 -33.89
N ALA A 587 3.91 10.96 -34.86
CA ALA A 587 4.16 10.72 -36.30
C ALA A 587 5.06 11.78 -36.95
N GLU A 588 5.22 12.94 -36.30
CA GLU A 588 5.98 14.10 -36.81
C GLU A 588 7.49 13.92 -36.66
N ASP A 589 7.92 13.00 -35.79
CA ASP A 589 9.33 12.70 -35.57
C ASP A 589 9.93 11.98 -36.79
N ASN A 590 10.75 12.68 -37.58
CA ASN A 590 11.40 12.12 -38.77
C ASN A 590 12.47 11.07 -38.37
N PHE A 591 12.22 9.80 -38.68
CA PHE A 591 13.01 8.64 -38.23
C PHE A 591 14.33 8.40 -38.99
N THR A 592 14.86 9.42 -39.67
CA THR A 592 16.10 9.35 -40.46
C THR A 592 17.38 9.50 -39.63
N ARG A 593 17.28 9.74 -38.32
CA ARG A 593 18.42 9.95 -37.41
C ARG A 593 18.62 8.73 -36.50
N ALA A 594 19.86 8.46 -36.12
CA ALA A 594 20.17 7.44 -35.11
C ALA A 594 19.45 7.75 -33.78
N VAL A 595 18.86 6.72 -33.16
CA VAL A 595 18.19 6.85 -31.86
C VAL A 595 19.09 6.31 -30.76
N ARG A 596 18.82 6.75 -29.53
CA ARG A 596 19.46 6.25 -28.32
C ARG A 596 18.42 5.63 -27.41
N CYS A 597 18.73 4.46 -26.87
CA CYS A 597 17.86 3.74 -25.94
C CYS A 597 18.44 3.83 -24.52
N VAL A 598 17.60 4.26 -23.58
CA VAL A 598 17.94 4.34 -22.14
C VAL A 598 17.05 3.38 -21.37
N ALA A 599 17.64 2.41 -20.68
CA ALA A 599 16.91 1.50 -19.81
C ALA A 599 16.47 2.20 -18.50
N ILE A 600 15.21 1.99 -18.12
CA ILE A 600 14.59 2.59 -16.92
C ILE A 600 14.04 1.51 -15.96
N TYR A 601 13.49 0.42 -16.49
CA TYR A 601 12.91 -0.66 -15.69
C TYR A 601 13.17 -2.04 -16.32
N ARG A 602 13.11 -3.10 -15.52
CA ARG A 602 13.11 -4.50 -15.96
C ARG A 602 11.78 -5.18 -15.58
N SER A 603 11.36 -6.16 -16.35
CA SER A 603 10.19 -7.00 -16.12
C SER A 603 10.65 -8.43 -15.82
N ASN A 604 10.40 -8.91 -14.61
CA ASN A 604 10.79 -10.24 -14.16
C ASN A 604 9.74 -11.29 -14.58
N ARG A 605 9.72 -11.67 -15.86
CA ARG A 605 9.01 -12.89 -16.30
C ARG A 605 9.93 -14.09 -16.07
N PRO A 606 9.48 -15.17 -15.40
CA PRO A 606 10.30 -16.36 -15.18
C PRO A 606 10.89 -16.94 -16.46
N GLU A 607 10.18 -16.83 -17.59
CA GLU A 607 10.56 -17.44 -18.87
C GLU A 607 11.28 -16.48 -19.84
N SER A 608 11.21 -15.16 -19.63
CA SER A 608 11.80 -14.17 -20.56
C SER A 608 11.93 -12.78 -19.90
N PRO A 609 13.01 -12.51 -19.14
CA PRO A 609 13.21 -11.21 -18.53
C PRO A 609 13.36 -10.13 -19.61
N ARG A 610 12.58 -9.06 -19.47
CA ARG A 610 12.60 -7.93 -20.41
C ARG A 610 13.07 -6.67 -19.73
N ILE A 611 13.56 -5.73 -20.51
CA ILE A 611 13.93 -4.39 -20.06
C ILE A 611 13.17 -3.35 -20.88
N GLY A 612 12.69 -2.31 -20.23
CA GLY A 612 11.96 -1.22 -20.86
C GLY A 612 12.54 0.15 -20.49
N GLY A 613 12.27 1.12 -21.35
CA GLY A 613 12.86 2.45 -21.19
C GLY A 613 12.47 3.42 -22.29
N LEU A 614 13.30 4.45 -22.50
CA LEU A 614 13.03 5.57 -23.40
C LEU A 614 13.80 5.48 -24.71
N LEU A 615 13.14 5.89 -25.78
CA LEU A 615 13.75 6.23 -27.06
C LEU A 615 14.04 7.72 -27.10
N LEU A 616 15.28 8.07 -27.38
CA LEU A 616 15.79 9.43 -27.36
C LEU A 616 16.42 9.81 -28.71
N VAL A 617 16.35 11.10 -29.05
CA VAL A 617 17.10 11.70 -30.14
C VAL A 617 17.95 12.84 -29.61
N GLU A 618 19.16 12.98 -30.14
CA GLU A 618 20.05 14.07 -29.77
C GLU A 618 19.60 15.39 -30.42
N SER A 619 19.55 16.43 -29.60
CA SER A 619 19.21 17.78 -30.04
C SER A 619 20.29 18.33 -30.96
N SER A 620 19.91 18.95 -32.08
CA SER A 620 20.85 19.48 -33.07
C SER A 620 21.76 20.55 -32.44
N GLY A 621 23.08 20.29 -32.43
CA GLY A 621 24.10 21.26 -32.02
C GLY A 621 24.63 21.13 -30.58
N HIS A 622 24.13 20.20 -29.75
CA HIS A 622 24.56 20.03 -28.37
C HIS A 622 24.78 18.56 -28.00
N ASN A 623 26.05 18.19 -27.78
CA ASN A 623 26.42 16.84 -27.35
C ASN A 623 25.87 16.56 -25.94
N GLY A 624 25.16 15.44 -25.77
CA GLY A 624 24.62 15.02 -24.48
C GLY A 624 23.28 15.66 -24.06
N LEU A 625 22.61 16.38 -24.96
CA LEU A 625 21.24 16.87 -24.75
C LEU A 625 20.25 16.05 -25.56
N PHE A 626 19.35 15.34 -24.86
CA PHE A 626 18.42 14.42 -25.47
C PHE A 626 16.96 14.88 -25.36
N ARG A 627 16.19 14.60 -26.40
CA ARG A 627 14.74 14.73 -26.42
C ARG A 627 14.10 13.34 -26.47
N ARG A 628 13.05 13.13 -25.67
CA ARG A 628 12.25 11.91 -25.74
C ARG A 628 11.46 11.86 -27.06
N MET A 629 11.47 10.70 -27.69
CA MET A 629 10.67 10.38 -28.88
C MET A 629 9.73 9.19 -28.69
N GLY A 630 9.91 8.39 -27.65
CA GLY A 630 9.11 7.18 -27.48
C GLY A 630 9.57 6.31 -26.33
N SER A 631 9.06 5.08 -26.34
CA SER A 631 9.40 4.03 -25.37
C SER A 631 9.80 2.75 -26.09
N PHE A 632 10.52 1.86 -25.40
CA PHE A 632 10.87 0.56 -25.94
C PHE A 632 10.77 -0.56 -24.92
N THR A 633 10.75 -1.80 -25.41
CA THR A 633 10.94 -3.02 -24.62
C THR A 633 11.86 -4.00 -25.38
N ALA A 634 12.91 -4.46 -24.71
CA ALA A 634 13.95 -5.36 -25.24
C ALA A 634 14.19 -6.56 -24.31
N ASN A 635 15.03 -7.52 -24.71
CA ASN A 635 15.55 -8.54 -23.81
C ASN A 635 16.53 -7.89 -22.81
N ILE A 636 16.60 -8.40 -21.58
CA ILE A 636 17.55 -7.89 -20.59
C ILE A 636 19.02 -8.05 -21.04
N SER A 637 19.32 -9.10 -21.82
CA SER A 637 20.66 -9.38 -22.37
C SER A 637 21.23 -8.21 -23.19
N THR A 638 20.36 -7.45 -23.85
CA THR A 638 20.72 -6.30 -24.69
C THR A 638 21.44 -5.19 -23.90
N PHE A 639 21.09 -5.00 -22.63
CA PHE A 639 21.63 -3.91 -21.79
C PHE A 639 22.63 -4.40 -20.74
N GLU A 640 22.49 -5.62 -20.25
CA GLU A 640 23.34 -6.15 -19.18
C GLU A 640 24.50 -7.04 -19.67
N GLY A 641 24.48 -7.51 -20.93
CA GLY A 641 25.21 -8.74 -21.28
C GLY A 641 24.58 -9.93 -20.55
N TYR A 642 25.19 -11.12 -20.59
CA TYR A 642 24.75 -12.19 -19.67
C TYR A 642 24.80 -11.66 -18.23
N PRO A 643 23.80 -11.96 -17.37
CA PRO A 643 23.81 -11.51 -15.99
C PRO A 643 25.14 -11.89 -15.32
N LEU A 644 25.70 -10.98 -14.52
CA LEU A 644 26.78 -11.32 -13.59
C LEU A 644 26.22 -12.34 -12.61
N ASP A 645 26.43 -13.62 -12.91
CA ASP A 645 25.96 -14.74 -12.11
C ASP A 645 26.79 -14.83 -10.82
N THR A 646 26.49 -13.93 -9.88
CA THR A 646 27.17 -13.87 -8.58
C THR A 646 27.03 -15.21 -7.86
N CYS A 647 25.86 -15.85 -7.96
CA CYS A 647 25.63 -17.17 -7.38
C CYS A 647 26.44 -18.28 -8.08
N GLY A 648 26.58 -18.24 -9.40
CA GLY A 648 27.44 -19.15 -10.15
C GLY A 648 28.93 -18.96 -9.84
N GLU A 649 29.39 -17.71 -9.71
CA GLU A 649 30.76 -17.40 -9.27
C GLU A 649 31.01 -17.93 -7.85
N LEU A 650 30.08 -17.68 -6.93
CA LEU A 650 30.14 -18.23 -5.57
C LEU A 650 30.12 -19.76 -5.57
N ALA A 651 29.29 -20.39 -6.42
CA ALA A 651 29.23 -21.85 -6.54
C ALA A 651 30.55 -22.43 -7.08
N GLN A 652 31.23 -21.73 -7.99
CA GLN A 652 32.57 -22.13 -8.45
C GLN A 652 33.63 -22.00 -7.36
N LEU A 653 33.55 -20.93 -6.54
CA LEU A 653 34.54 -20.64 -5.50
C LEU A 653 34.35 -21.46 -4.22
N LEU A 654 33.10 -21.73 -3.83
CA LEU A 654 32.72 -22.33 -2.54
C LEU A 654 32.09 -23.72 -2.67
N GLY A 655 31.79 -24.17 -3.89
CA GLY A 655 31.29 -25.50 -4.20
C GLY A 655 30.00 -25.85 -3.44
N PRO A 656 29.98 -26.95 -2.65
CA PRO A 656 28.77 -27.45 -2.00
C PRO A 656 28.21 -26.55 -0.89
N LYS A 657 28.93 -25.48 -0.52
CA LYS A 657 28.46 -24.48 0.45
C LYS A 657 27.44 -23.53 -0.17
N VAL A 658 27.25 -23.56 -1.49
CA VAL A 658 26.24 -22.79 -2.21
C VAL A 658 25.11 -23.71 -2.63
N SER A 659 23.89 -23.34 -2.30
CA SER A 659 22.69 -24.10 -2.63
C SER A 659 21.69 -23.24 -3.38
N PHE A 660 20.95 -23.88 -4.28
CA PHE A 660 19.94 -23.26 -5.13
C PHE A 660 18.55 -23.85 -4.83
N ALA A 661 17.52 -23.22 -5.36
CA ALA A 661 16.13 -23.65 -5.23
C ALA A 661 15.97 -25.16 -5.52
N ASN A 662 15.05 -25.80 -4.79
CA ASN A 662 14.74 -27.23 -4.84
C ASN A 662 15.80 -28.20 -4.27
N SER A 663 16.99 -27.73 -3.87
CA SER A 663 17.93 -28.58 -3.12
C SER A 663 17.49 -28.75 -1.66
N SER A 664 17.81 -29.88 -1.05
CA SER A 664 17.48 -30.15 0.37
C SER A 664 18.12 -29.15 1.33
N ALA A 665 19.36 -28.71 1.04
CA ALA A 665 20.07 -27.71 1.82
C ALA A 665 19.39 -26.32 1.77
N TYR A 666 18.91 -25.92 0.58
CA TYR A 666 18.17 -24.69 0.41
C TYR A 666 16.84 -24.73 1.20
N LEU A 667 16.06 -25.81 1.03
CA LEU A 667 14.78 -25.97 1.72
C LEU A 667 14.92 -26.09 3.25
N ALA A 668 16.04 -26.63 3.74
CA ALA A 668 16.32 -26.68 5.18
C ALA A 668 16.50 -25.27 5.77
N THR A 669 17.16 -24.37 5.04
CA THR A 669 17.33 -22.97 5.44
C THR A 669 16.00 -22.22 5.45
N GLU A 670 15.19 -22.37 4.40
CA GLU A 670 13.88 -21.72 4.25
C GLU A 670 12.90 -22.12 5.36
N ARG A 671 12.98 -23.36 5.85
CA ARG A 671 12.12 -23.86 6.93
C ARG A 671 12.57 -23.43 8.33
N ALA A 672 13.77 -22.85 8.46
CA ALA A 672 14.42 -22.55 9.73
C ALA A 672 14.30 -21.06 10.15
N TYR A 673 13.41 -20.29 9.51
CA TYR A 673 13.09 -18.93 9.95
C TYR A 673 12.01 -18.93 11.03
N TRP A 674 12.10 -17.96 11.94
CA TRP A 674 11.12 -17.76 13.02
C TRP A 674 9.75 -17.36 12.47
N SER A 675 9.75 -16.41 11.53
CA SER A 675 8.54 -15.81 10.97
C SER A 675 8.27 -16.24 9.53
N LEU A 676 7.00 -16.42 9.18
CA LEU A 676 6.58 -16.63 7.78
C LEU A 676 7.03 -15.49 6.86
N GLN A 677 7.08 -14.26 7.35
CA GLN A 677 7.50 -13.12 6.52
C GLN A 677 8.92 -13.24 5.96
N GLU A 678 9.84 -13.85 6.70
CA GLU A 678 11.21 -14.13 6.22
C GLU A 678 11.26 -15.41 5.39
N ALA A 679 10.46 -16.43 5.75
CA ALA A 679 10.38 -17.70 5.03
C ALA A 679 9.71 -17.56 3.65
N ASP A 680 8.85 -16.56 3.45
CA ASP A 680 8.17 -16.27 2.18
C ASP A 680 9.11 -15.64 1.11
N LEU A 681 10.34 -15.24 1.49
CA LEU A 681 11.33 -14.66 0.57
C LEU A 681 12.15 -15.76 -0.10
N SER A 682 12.46 -15.58 -1.39
CA SER A 682 13.16 -16.55 -2.24
C SER A 682 14.51 -16.00 -2.75
N PRO A 683 15.63 -16.29 -2.05
CA PRO A 683 16.96 -15.94 -2.51
C PRO A 683 17.36 -16.70 -3.78
N THR A 684 18.20 -16.10 -4.63
CA THR A 684 18.73 -16.77 -5.83
C THR A 684 19.65 -17.93 -5.45
N CYS A 685 20.45 -17.76 -4.40
CA CYS A 685 21.23 -18.83 -3.79
C CYS A 685 21.45 -18.55 -2.30
N ILE A 686 21.72 -19.63 -1.56
CA ILE A 686 22.06 -19.60 -0.14
C ILE A 686 23.50 -20.08 0.02
N VAL A 687 24.33 -19.26 0.67
CA VAL A 687 25.70 -19.62 1.05
C VAL A 687 25.73 -19.97 2.53
N VAL A 688 26.15 -21.19 2.86
CA VAL A 688 26.34 -21.66 4.24
C VAL A 688 27.86 -21.74 4.54
N PRO A 689 28.51 -20.63 4.97
CA PRO A 689 29.93 -20.63 5.30
C PRO A 689 30.26 -21.51 6.50
N SER A 690 31.43 -22.15 6.48
CA SER A 690 31.98 -22.93 7.60
C SER A 690 33.23 -22.30 8.23
N THR A 691 33.84 -21.29 7.58
CA THR A 691 34.98 -20.53 8.12
C THR A 691 34.85 -19.03 7.83
N ALA A 692 35.68 -18.20 8.48
CA ALA A 692 35.76 -16.78 8.20
C ALA A 692 36.27 -16.48 6.77
N GLU A 693 37.09 -17.37 6.19
CA GLU A 693 37.58 -17.29 4.81
C GLU A 693 36.46 -17.50 3.78
N ASP A 694 35.48 -18.37 4.08
CA ASP A 694 34.30 -18.51 3.22
C ASP A 694 33.51 -17.20 3.19
N VAL A 695 33.21 -16.64 4.37
CA VAL A 695 32.51 -15.34 4.49
C VAL A 695 33.27 -14.23 3.78
N SER A 696 34.60 -14.20 3.96
CA SER A 696 35.51 -13.28 3.28
C SER A 696 35.45 -13.40 1.76
N THR A 697 35.40 -14.62 1.23
CA THR A 697 35.24 -14.89 -0.20
C THR A 697 33.88 -14.43 -0.69
N THR A 698 32.81 -14.76 0.03
CA THR A 698 31.45 -14.33 -0.29
C THR A 698 31.33 -12.81 -0.36
N VAL A 699 31.81 -12.10 0.66
CA VAL A 699 31.77 -10.63 0.71
C VAL A 699 32.58 -10.02 -0.42
N ARG A 700 33.77 -10.53 -0.76
CA ARG A 700 34.56 -10.02 -1.90
C ARG A 700 33.82 -10.15 -3.22
N THR A 701 33.24 -11.32 -3.47
CA THR A 701 32.50 -11.59 -4.72
C THR A 701 31.29 -10.68 -4.85
N ILE A 702 30.48 -10.54 -3.80
CA ILE A 702 29.35 -9.60 -3.76
C ILE A 702 29.84 -8.15 -3.95
N ALA A 703 30.91 -7.76 -3.25
CA ALA A 703 31.49 -6.43 -3.32
C ALA A 703 32.11 -6.09 -4.69
N GLY A 704 32.46 -7.10 -5.48
CA GLY A 704 32.91 -6.98 -6.88
C GLY A 704 31.73 -6.82 -7.85
N ASN A 705 30.60 -7.46 -7.57
CA ASN A 705 29.39 -7.43 -8.38
C ASN A 705 28.43 -6.32 -7.90
N GLN A 706 28.71 -5.07 -8.31
CA GLN A 706 27.87 -3.91 -7.95
C GLN A 706 26.39 -4.16 -8.27
N GLY A 707 25.53 -4.01 -7.27
CA GLY A 707 24.08 -4.20 -7.40
C GLY A 707 23.57 -5.59 -7.02
N CYS A 708 24.41 -6.50 -6.51
CA CYS A 708 23.97 -7.75 -5.90
C CYS A 708 23.52 -7.50 -4.44
N PRO A 709 22.22 -7.57 -4.12
CA PRO A 709 21.76 -7.41 -2.76
C PRO A 709 21.91 -8.73 -1.99
N PHE A 710 22.12 -8.65 -0.67
CA PHE A 710 22.32 -9.84 0.16
C PHE A 710 21.77 -9.68 1.58
N ALA A 711 21.41 -10.80 2.20
CA ALA A 711 20.98 -10.86 3.60
C ALA A 711 21.93 -11.73 4.43
N ILE A 712 21.93 -11.50 5.74
CA ILE A 712 22.78 -12.21 6.70
C ILE A 712 21.88 -12.86 7.73
N LYS A 713 21.85 -14.19 7.73
CA LYS A 713 21.08 -14.99 8.68
C LYS A 713 22.00 -15.51 9.78
N GLY A 714 21.75 -15.05 11.01
CA GLY A 714 22.22 -15.74 12.22
C GLY A 714 21.26 -16.88 12.57
N GLY A 715 20.43 -16.69 13.61
CA GLY A 715 19.35 -17.63 13.96
C GLY A 715 18.01 -17.39 13.26
N GLY A 716 17.89 -16.39 12.38
CA GLY A 716 16.64 -16.13 11.63
C GLY A 716 15.44 -15.66 12.47
N HIS A 717 15.69 -14.99 13.61
CA HIS A 717 14.69 -14.69 14.64
C HIS A 717 14.00 -13.31 14.50
N ALA A 718 14.48 -12.47 13.59
CA ALA A 718 13.85 -11.18 13.29
C ALA A 718 12.55 -11.42 12.50
N PRO A 719 11.42 -10.82 12.90
CA PRO A 719 10.13 -11.11 12.26
C PRO A 719 9.86 -10.31 10.98
N GLN A 720 10.71 -9.32 10.66
CA GLN A 720 10.49 -8.44 9.52
C GLN A 720 11.17 -8.97 8.26
N ALA A 721 10.40 -9.18 7.19
CA ALA A 721 10.90 -9.61 5.89
C ALA A 721 12.11 -8.77 5.43
N GLY A 722 13.17 -9.46 5.03
CA GLY A 722 14.37 -8.81 4.51
C GLY A 722 15.48 -8.66 5.55
N SER A 723 15.21 -8.90 6.84
CA SER A 723 16.16 -8.73 7.94
C SER A 723 17.23 -9.81 7.96
N ALA A 724 16.83 -11.05 7.68
CA ALA A 724 17.66 -12.24 7.67
C ALA A 724 17.57 -13.02 6.34
N ASN A 725 16.56 -12.78 5.49
CA ASN A 725 16.44 -13.36 4.15
C ASN A 725 16.31 -12.29 3.06
N ILE A 726 16.32 -12.67 1.77
CA ILE A 726 16.18 -11.74 0.65
C ILE A 726 15.56 -12.38 -0.59
N ASP A 727 14.81 -11.60 -1.36
CA ASP A 727 14.32 -11.98 -2.69
C ASP A 727 15.33 -11.65 -3.79
N SER A 728 15.61 -12.59 -4.69
CA SER A 728 16.45 -12.38 -5.87
C SER A 728 17.88 -11.89 -5.57
N GLY A 729 18.44 -12.30 -4.42
CA GLY A 729 19.78 -11.96 -3.96
C GLY A 729 20.51 -13.17 -3.34
N VAL A 730 21.54 -12.90 -2.55
CA VAL A 730 22.30 -13.93 -1.82
C VAL A 730 21.91 -13.93 -0.34
N THR A 731 21.50 -15.07 0.20
CA THR A 731 21.38 -15.23 1.66
C THR A 731 22.64 -15.91 2.19
N ILE A 732 23.31 -15.27 3.16
CA ILE A 732 24.48 -15.82 3.85
C ILE A 732 23.99 -16.40 5.17
N ASP A 733 23.84 -17.72 5.23
CA ASP A 733 23.39 -18.45 6.42
C ASP A 733 24.58 -18.85 7.30
N MET A 734 24.77 -18.10 8.38
CA MET A 734 25.90 -18.24 9.29
C MET A 734 25.84 -19.51 10.14
N THR A 735 24.78 -20.32 10.07
CA THR A 735 24.60 -21.54 10.90
C THR A 735 25.63 -22.65 10.66
N GLY A 736 26.54 -22.50 9.69
CA GLY A 736 27.76 -23.32 9.59
C GLY A 736 28.88 -22.93 10.57
N LEU A 737 28.78 -21.77 11.24
CA LEU A 737 29.76 -21.22 12.19
C LEU A 737 29.26 -21.32 13.64
N THR A 738 29.20 -22.54 14.17
CA THR A 738 28.59 -22.86 15.49
C THR A 738 29.58 -23.22 16.59
N SER A 739 30.89 -23.08 16.35
CA SER A 739 31.92 -23.51 17.31
C SER A 739 31.80 -22.78 18.66
N VAL A 740 31.88 -23.53 19.77
CA VAL A 740 31.98 -22.98 21.12
C VAL A 740 33.24 -23.56 21.78
N THR A 741 34.16 -22.69 22.19
CA THR A 741 35.40 -23.09 22.86
C THR A 741 35.72 -22.13 24.01
N VAL A 742 36.49 -22.59 24.99
CA VAL A 742 36.88 -21.80 26.16
C VAL A 742 38.40 -21.85 26.31
N ASN A 743 39.02 -20.71 26.63
CA ASN A 743 40.46 -20.64 26.85
C ASN A 743 40.90 -21.41 28.12
N GLY A 744 42.20 -21.73 28.23
CA GLY A 744 42.70 -22.65 29.27
C GLY A 744 42.42 -22.23 30.72
N ASN A 745 42.27 -20.93 31.00
CA ASN A 745 41.94 -20.41 32.33
C ASN A 745 40.44 -20.09 32.52
N LYS A 746 39.59 -20.45 31.56
CA LYS A 746 38.13 -20.27 31.61
C LYS A 746 37.67 -18.83 31.83
N THR A 747 38.36 -17.86 31.24
CA THR A 747 38.02 -16.43 31.32
C THR A 747 37.37 -15.88 30.06
N VAL A 748 37.51 -16.59 28.94
CA VAL A 748 36.94 -16.20 27.65
C VAL A 748 36.33 -17.42 26.96
N ALA A 749 35.09 -17.28 26.50
CA ALA A 749 34.43 -18.22 25.60
C ALA A 749 34.39 -17.63 24.19
N SER A 750 34.97 -18.35 23.23
CA SER A 750 34.95 -18.03 21.80
C SER A 750 33.79 -18.76 21.13
N VAL A 751 32.82 -17.99 20.64
CA VAL A 751 31.52 -18.46 20.14
C VAL A 751 31.35 -18.03 18.69
N GLY A 752 31.06 -18.99 17.81
CA GLY A 752 30.77 -18.74 16.39
C GLY A 752 29.46 -17.97 16.21
N ALA A 753 29.42 -17.08 15.22
CA ALA A 753 28.29 -16.16 15.02
C ALA A 753 26.96 -16.84 14.64
N GLY A 754 27.02 -18.09 14.14
CA GLY A 754 25.86 -18.91 13.80
C GLY A 754 25.35 -19.82 14.91
N ALA A 755 26.02 -19.85 16.08
CA ALA A 755 25.58 -20.68 17.20
C ALA A 755 24.20 -20.23 17.73
N SER A 756 23.42 -21.19 18.22
CA SER A 756 22.26 -20.92 19.06
C SER A 756 22.67 -20.73 20.52
N TRP A 757 21.86 -20.06 21.32
CA TRP A 757 22.14 -19.95 22.76
C TRP A 757 22.08 -21.32 23.48
N LEU A 758 21.28 -22.26 22.98
CA LEU A 758 21.25 -23.63 23.50
C LEU A 758 22.62 -24.31 23.39
N ASP A 759 23.26 -24.25 22.22
CA ASP A 759 24.56 -24.87 21.98
C ASP A 759 25.63 -24.30 22.93
N VAL A 760 25.58 -22.99 23.16
CA VAL A 760 26.47 -22.30 24.08
C VAL A 760 26.26 -22.77 25.51
N TYR A 761 25.02 -22.83 26.00
CA TYR A 761 24.74 -23.22 27.38
C TYR A 761 25.00 -24.70 27.64
N LEU A 762 24.67 -25.60 26.71
CA LEU A 762 25.00 -27.03 26.83
C LEU A 762 26.51 -27.27 27.02
N TYR A 763 27.34 -26.46 26.34
CA TYR A 763 28.79 -26.54 26.49
C TYR A 763 29.29 -25.93 27.81
N LEU A 764 28.79 -24.76 28.19
CA LEU A 764 29.30 -24.00 29.33
C LEU A 764 28.80 -24.52 30.69
N ASP A 765 27.56 -25.02 30.77
CA ASP A 765 26.98 -25.56 32.01
C ASP A 765 27.87 -26.69 32.59
N GLY A 766 28.41 -27.56 31.73
CA GLY A 766 29.32 -28.64 32.13
C GLY A 766 30.68 -28.16 32.67
N LEU A 767 31.03 -26.90 32.47
CA LEU A 767 32.29 -26.29 32.89
C LEU A 767 32.14 -25.43 34.16
N GLY A 768 30.91 -25.24 34.67
CA GLY A 768 30.60 -24.41 35.84
C GLY A 768 30.79 -22.91 35.61
N ILE A 769 30.62 -22.46 34.36
CA ILE A 769 30.76 -21.06 33.93
C ILE A 769 29.59 -20.66 33.04
N ALA A 770 29.36 -19.36 32.89
CA ALA A 770 28.37 -18.82 31.98
C ALA A 770 28.88 -17.54 31.30
N VAL A 771 28.10 -17.08 30.32
CA VAL A 771 28.24 -15.78 29.65
C VAL A 771 26.89 -15.06 29.69
N ALA A 772 26.89 -13.74 29.54
CA ALA A 772 25.66 -12.96 29.42
C ALA A 772 25.00 -13.20 28.05
N GLY A 773 24.18 -14.25 27.93
CA GLY A 773 23.52 -14.66 26.69
C GLY A 773 21.99 -14.49 26.70
N GLY A 774 21.36 -14.96 25.62
CA GLY A 774 19.91 -14.87 25.40
C GLY A 774 19.08 -15.77 26.31
N ARG A 775 17.83 -15.36 26.56
CA ARG A 775 16.88 -16.07 27.45
C ARG A 775 16.11 -17.20 26.76
N ASN A 776 16.09 -17.21 25.42
CA ASN A 776 15.45 -18.24 24.61
C ASN A 776 16.52 -19.03 23.85
N ALA A 777 16.49 -20.35 24.01
CA ALA A 777 17.43 -21.32 23.44
C ALA A 777 17.62 -21.21 21.92
N ALA A 778 16.54 -20.96 21.17
CA ALA A 778 16.54 -20.95 19.71
C ALA A 778 17.10 -19.65 19.10
N VAL A 779 17.25 -18.59 19.89
CA VAL A 779 17.79 -17.32 19.42
C VAL A 779 19.26 -17.48 19.03
N GLY A 780 19.63 -16.98 17.85
CA GLY A 780 21.02 -16.98 17.38
C GLY A 780 21.88 -15.93 18.08
N VAL A 781 23.14 -16.27 18.35
CA VAL A 781 24.12 -15.41 19.05
C VAL A 781 24.37 -14.09 18.31
N GLY A 782 24.50 -14.13 16.98
CA GLY A 782 24.90 -12.98 16.17
C GLY A 782 24.02 -11.74 16.33
N GLY A 783 22.79 -11.80 15.83
CA GLY A 783 21.86 -10.66 15.85
C GLY A 783 21.54 -10.18 17.28
N PHE A 784 21.32 -11.13 18.21
CA PHE A 784 21.04 -10.83 19.61
C PHE A 784 22.15 -9.96 20.23
N THR A 785 23.41 -10.36 20.05
CA THR A 785 24.55 -9.66 20.66
C THR A 785 24.82 -8.32 19.99
N LEU A 786 24.73 -8.25 18.65
CA LEU A 786 25.00 -7.01 17.91
C LEU A 786 23.96 -5.92 18.14
N GLY A 787 22.75 -6.27 18.57
CA GLY A 787 21.69 -5.32 18.97
C GLY A 787 21.70 -4.92 20.44
N GLY A 788 22.57 -5.51 21.27
CA GLY A 788 22.65 -5.26 22.72
C GLY A 788 22.56 -6.54 23.53
N GLY A 789 21.37 -7.16 23.53
CA GLY A 789 21.09 -8.44 24.17
C GLY A 789 20.76 -8.32 25.67
N ILE A 790 19.48 -8.55 26.02
CA ILE A 790 19.02 -8.61 27.41
C ILE A 790 19.15 -10.05 27.91
N SER A 791 19.91 -10.22 29.00
CA SER A 791 20.25 -11.52 29.59
C SER A 791 19.64 -11.67 30.99
N TYR A 792 19.46 -12.90 31.47
CA TYR A 792 19.19 -13.16 32.90
C TYR A 792 20.25 -12.54 33.82
N PHE A 793 21.47 -12.40 33.32
CA PHE A 793 22.59 -11.84 34.06
C PHE A 793 22.73 -10.31 33.90
N ALA A 794 21.84 -9.65 33.17
CA ALA A 794 22.01 -8.23 32.84
C ALA A 794 22.18 -7.32 34.06
N PRO A 795 21.44 -7.51 35.18
CA PRO A 795 21.64 -6.69 36.39
C PRO A 795 22.98 -6.93 37.10
N ARG A 796 23.72 -8.00 36.77
CA ARG A 796 25.04 -8.28 37.34
C ARG A 796 26.19 -8.02 36.37
N GLU A 797 25.97 -8.20 35.07
CA GLU A 797 27.03 -8.24 34.07
C GLU A 797 26.82 -7.23 32.92
N GLY A 798 25.68 -6.52 32.87
CA GLY A 798 25.35 -5.58 31.79
C GLY A 798 24.70 -6.24 30.57
N TRP A 799 24.63 -5.51 29.46
CA TRP A 799 24.11 -6.07 28.21
C TRP A 799 25.02 -7.21 27.71
N ALA A 800 24.49 -8.14 26.93
CA ALA A 800 25.30 -9.21 26.34
C ALA A 800 26.50 -8.66 25.56
N CYS A 801 26.28 -7.57 24.81
CA CYS A 801 27.31 -6.89 24.03
C CYS A 801 28.41 -6.26 24.90
N ASP A 802 28.11 -5.84 26.14
CA ASP A 802 29.11 -5.27 27.05
C ASP A 802 30.19 -6.30 27.39
N ASN A 803 29.81 -7.58 27.42
CA ASN A 803 30.65 -8.71 27.78
C ASN A 803 31.48 -9.27 26.61
N VAL A 804 31.35 -8.71 25.40
CA VAL A 804 32.23 -9.10 24.27
C VAL A 804 33.56 -8.37 24.38
N VAL A 805 34.63 -9.13 24.61
CA VAL A 805 36.00 -8.60 24.71
C VAL A 805 36.71 -8.52 23.36
N ASN A 806 36.27 -9.31 22.37
CA ASN A 806 36.79 -9.25 21.00
C ASN A 806 35.75 -9.76 19.98
N PHE A 807 35.63 -9.07 18.84
CA PHE A 807 34.90 -9.56 17.67
C PHE A 807 35.89 -9.93 16.56
N GLU A 808 35.71 -11.09 15.95
CA GLU A 808 36.28 -11.39 14.63
C GLU A 808 35.24 -11.04 13.56
N ILE A 809 35.61 -10.19 12.60
CA ILE A 809 34.68 -9.62 11.62
C ILE A 809 35.30 -9.55 10.23
N VAL A 810 34.48 -9.88 9.22
CA VAL A 810 34.76 -9.68 7.81
C VAL A 810 34.23 -8.31 7.37
N LEU A 811 35.14 -7.44 6.95
CA LEU A 811 34.81 -6.10 6.46
C LEU A 811 34.33 -6.10 5.00
N ALA A 812 33.82 -4.96 4.53
CA ALA A 812 33.39 -4.77 3.14
C ALA A 812 34.50 -4.99 2.08
N SER A 813 35.76 -4.90 2.50
CA SER A 813 36.93 -5.25 1.67
C SER A 813 37.19 -6.75 1.57
N GLY A 814 36.47 -7.56 2.36
CA GLY A 814 36.76 -8.97 2.60
C GLY A 814 37.85 -9.22 3.64
N ALA A 815 38.47 -8.20 4.22
CA ALA A 815 39.49 -8.40 5.25
C ALA A 815 38.88 -8.99 6.53
N ILE A 816 39.48 -10.06 7.04
CA ILE A 816 39.17 -10.65 8.36
C ILE A 816 39.99 -9.89 9.40
N VAL A 817 39.32 -9.25 10.36
CA VAL A 817 39.97 -8.44 11.39
C VAL A 817 39.43 -8.71 12.78
N ASN A 818 40.25 -8.44 13.78
CA ASN A 818 39.84 -8.40 15.18
C ASN A 818 39.53 -6.96 15.61
N ALA A 819 38.45 -6.79 16.38
CA ALA A 819 38.04 -5.55 17.00
C ALA A 819 37.85 -5.74 18.52
N ASN A 820 38.67 -5.05 19.32
CA ASN A 820 38.66 -5.08 20.78
C ASN A 820 39.11 -3.73 21.36
N ALA A 821 39.20 -3.62 22.69
CA ALA A 821 39.58 -2.40 23.39
C ALA A 821 40.94 -1.80 22.98
N LYS A 822 41.87 -2.60 22.44
CA LYS A 822 43.22 -2.17 22.03
C LYS A 822 43.38 -2.05 20.51
N VAL A 823 42.64 -2.88 19.76
CA VAL A 823 42.75 -3.01 18.31
C VAL A 823 41.40 -2.66 17.70
N ARG A 824 41.34 -1.54 16.95
CA ARG A 824 40.08 -1.00 16.36
C ARG A 824 38.97 -0.76 17.41
N PRO A 825 39.26 0.02 18.48
CA PRO A 825 38.31 0.25 19.56
C PRO A 825 37.03 0.96 19.11
N ASP A 826 37.10 1.76 18.05
CA ASP A 826 35.97 2.39 17.38
C ASP A 826 35.01 1.36 16.77
N LEU A 827 35.54 0.37 16.05
CA LEU A 827 34.74 -0.74 15.51
C LEU A 827 34.18 -1.63 16.62
N TRP A 828 34.98 -1.92 17.66
CA TRP A 828 34.55 -2.71 18.81
C TRP A 828 33.36 -2.07 19.53
N ARG A 829 33.40 -0.76 19.80
CA ARG A 829 32.26 -0.03 20.40
C ARG A 829 31.05 0.02 19.47
N ALA A 830 31.26 0.21 18.17
CA ALA A 830 30.18 0.29 17.18
C ALA A 830 29.39 -1.02 17.06
N LEU A 831 30.06 -2.18 17.13
CA LEU A 831 29.41 -3.49 17.09
C LEU A 831 28.57 -3.81 18.35
N LYS A 832 28.78 -3.08 19.45
CA LYS A 832 27.96 -3.17 20.66
C LYS A 832 26.69 -2.33 20.55
N GLY A 833 25.75 -2.77 19.71
CA GLY A 833 24.45 -2.11 19.47
C GLY A 833 24.25 -1.59 18.05
N GLY A 834 25.29 -1.56 17.21
CA GLY A 834 25.21 -1.03 15.85
C GLY A 834 24.85 -2.04 14.76
N SER A 835 24.46 -3.27 15.11
CA SER A 835 24.01 -4.31 14.15
C SER A 835 25.04 -4.63 13.05
N ASN A 836 24.60 -5.11 11.88
CA ASN A 836 25.41 -5.55 10.74
C ASN A 836 25.96 -4.41 9.85
N ASN A 837 25.98 -3.16 10.35
CA ASN A 837 26.30 -1.97 9.56
C ASN A 837 27.78 -1.82 9.17
N PHE A 838 28.67 -2.69 9.67
CA PHE A 838 30.12 -2.54 9.56
C PHE A 838 30.84 -3.74 8.92
N GLY A 839 30.14 -4.85 8.72
CA GLY A 839 30.73 -6.14 8.37
C GLY A 839 29.91 -7.31 8.87
N ILE A 840 30.40 -8.52 8.59
CA ILE A 840 29.83 -9.79 9.07
C ILE A 840 30.72 -10.33 10.18
N VAL A 841 30.22 -10.33 11.42
CA VAL A 841 30.92 -10.96 12.55
C VAL A 841 30.89 -12.47 12.38
N THR A 842 32.05 -13.12 12.50
CA THR A 842 32.22 -14.58 12.39
C THR A 842 32.40 -15.24 13.75
N ARG A 843 32.95 -14.50 14.73
CA ARG A 843 33.18 -14.99 16.11
C ARG A 843 33.04 -13.88 17.14
N PHE A 844 32.46 -14.23 18.29
CA PHE A 844 32.33 -13.41 19.48
C PHE A 844 33.16 -14.04 20.60
N ASP A 845 34.08 -13.27 21.19
CA ASP A 845 34.84 -13.71 22.35
C ASP A 845 34.22 -13.03 23.59
N PHE A 846 33.46 -13.80 24.39
CA PHE A 846 32.75 -13.35 25.57
C PHE A 846 33.57 -13.55 26.84
N GLU A 847 33.52 -12.58 27.76
CA GLU A 847 33.97 -12.75 29.13
C GLU A 847 33.08 -13.78 29.85
N THR A 848 33.70 -14.76 30.51
CA THR A 848 33.00 -15.79 31.27
C THR A 848 33.05 -15.49 32.77
N PHE A 849 32.04 -15.96 33.50
CA PHE A 849 31.99 -15.88 34.96
C PHE A 849 31.55 -17.21 35.57
N PRO A 850 31.94 -17.50 36.83
CA PRO A 850 31.47 -18.71 37.52
C PRO A 850 29.95 -18.72 37.63
N GLN A 851 29.35 -19.86 37.26
CA GLN A 851 27.92 -20.07 37.37
C GLN A 851 27.62 -21.52 37.72
N GLY A 852 26.77 -21.71 38.72
CA GLY A 852 26.23 -23.01 39.12
C GLY A 852 24.71 -23.02 39.00
N ALA A 853 24.06 -23.84 39.82
CA ALA A 853 22.60 -23.91 39.87
C ALA A 853 21.96 -22.53 40.11
N LEU A 854 20.84 -22.32 39.42
CA LEU A 854 19.98 -21.13 39.47
C LEU A 854 18.67 -21.51 40.15
N TRP A 855 17.88 -20.54 40.58
CA TRP A 855 16.46 -20.74 40.88
C TRP A 855 15.63 -19.97 39.86
N GLY A 856 14.68 -20.61 39.19
CA GLY A 856 13.86 -19.94 38.19
C GLY A 856 12.90 -20.86 37.47
N GLY A 857 12.09 -20.29 36.58
CA GLY A 857 11.02 -20.96 35.87
C GLY A 857 9.88 -19.99 35.54
N ALA A 858 8.74 -20.56 35.17
CA ALA A 858 7.54 -19.83 34.80
C ALA A 858 6.49 -19.87 35.93
N LEU A 859 5.84 -18.73 36.16
CA LEU A 859 4.67 -18.59 37.02
C LEU A 859 3.54 -17.98 36.21
N THR A 860 2.36 -18.59 36.21
CA THR A 860 1.16 -18.08 35.52
C THR A 860 0.10 -17.72 36.56
N GLN A 861 -0.45 -16.51 36.47
CA GLN A 861 -1.47 -15.98 37.38
C GLN A 861 -2.70 -15.50 36.60
N SER A 862 -3.82 -15.35 37.30
CA SER A 862 -5.06 -14.85 36.72
C SER A 862 -4.94 -13.39 36.31
N ILE A 863 -5.58 -12.98 35.21
CA ILE A 863 -5.68 -11.56 34.87
C ILE A 863 -6.41 -10.74 35.94
N ASN A 864 -7.26 -11.37 36.76
CA ASN A 864 -7.98 -10.70 37.83
C ASN A 864 -7.07 -10.16 38.94
N SER A 865 -5.82 -10.62 39.04
CA SER A 865 -4.82 -10.11 39.98
C SER A 865 -3.85 -9.12 39.34
N SER A 866 -4.22 -8.49 38.22
CA SER A 866 -3.34 -7.59 37.47
C SER A 866 -2.85 -6.41 38.31
N ASP A 867 -3.70 -5.86 39.18
CA ASP A 867 -3.37 -4.70 39.98
C ASP A 867 -2.30 -5.04 41.02
N GLU A 868 -2.44 -6.16 41.75
CA GLU A 868 -1.40 -6.60 42.68
C GLU A 868 -0.11 -6.99 41.96
N VAL A 869 -0.22 -7.60 40.77
CA VAL A 869 0.94 -7.96 39.95
C VAL A 869 1.69 -6.72 39.47
N PHE A 870 0.99 -5.69 38.98
CA PHE A 870 1.62 -4.47 38.50
C PHE A 870 2.30 -3.71 39.63
N GLU A 871 1.72 -3.70 40.83
CA GLU A 871 2.36 -3.15 42.03
C GLU A 871 3.61 -3.95 42.43
N ALA A 872 3.51 -5.29 42.50
CA ALA A 872 4.66 -6.14 42.81
C ALA A 872 5.79 -5.98 41.78
N PHE A 873 5.47 -5.97 40.49
CA PHE A 873 6.43 -5.72 39.42
C PHE A 873 7.06 -4.33 39.54
N ALA A 874 6.25 -3.29 39.76
CA ALA A 874 6.75 -1.92 39.89
C ALA A 874 7.67 -1.77 41.11
N ASN A 875 7.37 -2.42 42.24
CA ASN A 875 8.22 -2.42 43.43
C ASN A 875 9.59 -3.05 43.16
N ILE A 876 9.63 -4.16 42.42
CA ILE A 876 10.88 -4.81 42.01
C ILE A 876 11.65 -3.92 41.02
N ALA A 877 10.98 -3.43 39.97
CA ALA A 877 11.62 -2.68 38.89
C ALA A 877 12.10 -1.28 39.31
N SER A 878 11.43 -0.64 40.27
CA SER A 878 11.78 0.68 40.79
C SER A 878 12.71 0.64 42.01
N ALA A 879 13.07 -0.55 42.52
CA ALA A 879 13.90 -0.70 43.71
C ALA A 879 15.17 0.19 43.64
N PRO A 880 15.40 1.08 44.63
CA PRO A 880 16.58 1.95 44.66
C PRO A 880 17.90 1.17 44.64
N GLN A 881 17.89 -0.02 45.25
CA GLN A 881 18.96 -1.01 45.14
C GLN A 881 18.38 -2.25 44.47
N TYR A 882 18.34 -2.23 43.14
CA TYR A 882 17.91 -3.38 42.36
C TYR A 882 18.84 -4.58 42.63
N ASP A 883 18.25 -5.74 42.96
CA ASP A 883 19.02 -6.95 43.26
C ASP A 883 19.77 -7.42 41.99
N PRO A 884 21.12 -7.47 41.99
CA PRO A 884 21.89 -7.82 40.81
C PRO A 884 21.66 -9.27 40.36
N TYR A 885 21.11 -10.14 41.20
CA TYR A 885 20.88 -11.55 40.85
C TYR A 885 19.48 -11.81 40.31
N ALA A 886 18.56 -10.84 40.39
CA ALA A 886 17.17 -11.00 40.01
C ALA A 886 16.91 -10.58 38.55
N SER A 887 16.35 -11.49 37.75
CA SER A 887 15.82 -11.22 36.42
C SER A 887 14.34 -11.55 36.37
N LEU A 888 13.55 -10.66 35.78
CA LEU A 888 12.10 -10.80 35.68
C LEU A 888 11.62 -10.36 34.29
N VAL A 889 10.75 -11.16 33.69
CA VAL A 889 9.87 -10.71 32.61
C VAL A 889 8.45 -10.96 33.06
N THR A 890 7.57 -9.97 32.96
CA THR A 890 6.14 -10.13 33.21
C THR A 890 5.38 -9.88 31.92
N GLY A 891 4.74 -10.92 31.41
CA GLY A 891 3.99 -10.95 30.16
C GLY A 891 2.48 -10.98 30.39
N LEU A 892 1.74 -10.20 29.61
CA LEU A 892 0.30 -10.32 29.47
C LEU A 892 0.01 -10.91 28.11
N THR A 893 -0.66 -12.06 28.05
CA THR A 893 -0.94 -12.75 26.79
C THR A 893 -2.44 -12.85 26.56
N PHE A 894 -2.91 -12.36 25.41
CA PHE A 894 -4.29 -12.43 24.99
C PHE A 894 -4.45 -13.39 23.82
N ASN A 895 -5.29 -14.40 23.99
CA ASN A 895 -5.67 -15.30 22.91
C ASN A 895 -7.03 -14.84 22.35
N SER A 896 -7.04 -14.43 21.08
CA SER A 896 -8.24 -13.88 20.45
C SER A 896 -9.37 -14.89 20.27
N THR A 897 -9.05 -16.19 20.24
CA THR A 897 -10.03 -17.28 20.07
C THR A 897 -10.77 -17.55 21.38
N SER A 898 -10.06 -17.60 22.51
CA SER A 898 -10.68 -17.76 23.83
C SER A 898 -11.14 -16.44 24.44
N GLN A 899 -10.70 -15.30 23.87
CA GLN A 899 -10.94 -13.95 24.39
C GLN A 899 -10.54 -13.79 25.85
N GLN A 900 -9.40 -14.37 26.22
CA GLN A 900 -8.90 -14.36 27.59
C GLN A 900 -7.48 -13.83 27.64
N TRP A 901 -7.25 -12.99 28.65
CA TRP A 901 -5.93 -12.57 29.09
C TRP A 901 -5.40 -13.51 30.16
N LEU A 902 -4.09 -13.75 30.12
CA LEU A 902 -3.34 -14.43 31.17
C LEU A 902 -2.09 -13.64 31.51
N ILE A 903 -1.67 -13.72 32.77
CA ILE A 903 -0.41 -13.13 33.24
C ILE A 903 0.61 -14.27 33.38
N GLY A 904 1.77 -14.13 32.75
CA GLY A 904 2.89 -15.04 32.88
C GLY A 904 4.15 -14.32 33.34
N HIS A 905 4.94 -14.96 34.18
CA HIS A 905 6.20 -14.45 34.69
C HIS A 905 7.32 -15.43 34.35
N LEU A 906 8.42 -14.90 33.83
CA LEU A 906 9.69 -15.60 33.78
C LEU A 906 10.59 -15.01 34.86
N ALA A 907 10.57 -15.62 36.04
CA ALA A 907 11.33 -15.18 37.20
C ALA A 907 12.59 -16.03 37.33
N THR A 908 13.74 -15.39 37.53
CA THR A 908 15.02 -16.07 37.65
C THR A 908 15.90 -15.36 38.65
N TYR A 909 16.46 -16.12 39.57
CA TYR A 909 17.47 -15.70 40.50
C TYR A 909 18.76 -16.46 40.19
N THR A 910 19.80 -15.71 39.84
CA THR A 910 21.05 -16.26 39.28
C THR A 910 21.97 -16.90 40.33
N LYS A 911 21.43 -17.17 41.52
CA LYS A 911 22.05 -17.90 42.63
C LYS A 911 21.16 -19.07 43.04
N PRO A 912 21.73 -20.12 43.69
CA PRO A 912 20.97 -21.25 44.19
C PRO A 912 20.28 -20.90 45.53
N VAL A 913 19.36 -19.95 45.50
CA VAL A 913 18.51 -19.56 46.63
C VAL A 913 17.06 -19.80 46.23
N ALA A 914 16.39 -20.69 46.95
CA ALA A 914 14.95 -20.93 46.77
C ALA A 914 14.15 -19.75 47.29
N ASP A 915 13.06 -19.42 46.60
CA ASP A 915 12.08 -18.39 46.96
C ASP A 915 12.74 -17.09 47.44
N PRO A 916 13.58 -16.46 46.59
CA PRO A 916 14.40 -15.34 47.01
C PRO A 916 13.52 -14.15 47.43
N PRO A 917 13.91 -13.39 48.47
CA PRO A 917 13.07 -12.32 49.04
C PRO A 917 12.60 -11.26 48.02
N VAL A 918 13.38 -11.02 46.96
CA VAL A 918 13.02 -10.08 45.89
C VAL A 918 11.71 -10.43 45.17
N PHE A 919 11.32 -11.71 45.14
CA PHE A 919 10.08 -12.16 44.51
C PHE A 919 8.94 -12.45 45.50
N GLU A 920 9.15 -12.29 46.82
CA GLU A 920 8.17 -12.64 47.85
C GLU A 920 6.78 -12.03 47.59
N GLY A 921 6.73 -10.73 47.27
CA GLY A 921 5.48 -10.03 46.98
C GLY A 921 4.77 -10.53 45.72
N LEU A 922 5.50 -10.99 44.70
CA LEU A 922 4.93 -11.56 43.48
C LEU A 922 4.42 -13.00 43.72
N LEU A 923 5.19 -13.80 44.47
CA LEU A 923 4.87 -15.19 44.80
C LEU A 923 3.70 -15.32 45.77
N ALA A 924 3.39 -14.29 46.55
CA ALA A 924 2.27 -14.29 47.48
C ALA A 924 0.89 -14.07 46.81
N ILE A 925 0.85 -13.69 45.52
CA ILE A 925 -0.39 -13.36 44.81
C ILE A 925 -1.08 -14.65 44.33
N GLU A 926 -2.37 -14.78 44.65
CA GLU A 926 -3.25 -15.90 44.29
C GLU A 926 -4.45 -15.42 43.45
N PRO A 927 -5.02 -16.27 42.56
CA PRO A 927 -4.65 -17.66 42.32
C PRO A 927 -3.47 -17.82 41.35
N GLN A 928 -2.52 -18.69 41.71
CA GLN A 928 -1.51 -19.21 40.78
C GLN A 928 -2.10 -20.34 39.93
N LEU A 929 -2.13 -20.16 38.62
CA LEU A 929 -2.67 -21.13 37.66
C LEU A 929 -1.65 -22.22 37.29
N GLN A 930 -0.37 -21.86 37.25
CA GLN A 930 0.75 -22.77 37.00
C GLN A 930 2.02 -22.23 37.65
N ASN A 931 2.85 -23.10 38.22
CA ASN A 931 4.13 -22.70 38.80
C ASN A 931 5.19 -23.79 38.54
N THR A 932 6.26 -23.44 37.84
CA THR A 932 7.41 -24.31 37.54
C THR A 932 8.71 -23.83 38.21
N LEU A 933 8.63 -22.84 39.11
CA LEU A 933 9.79 -22.25 39.76
C LEU A 933 10.53 -23.28 40.62
N GLY A 934 11.84 -23.38 40.44
CA GLY A 934 12.68 -24.30 41.19
C GLY A 934 14.14 -24.21 40.82
N PHE A 935 14.96 -25.10 41.39
CA PHE A 935 16.36 -25.17 41.02
C PHE A 935 16.55 -25.71 39.59
N THR A 936 17.37 -25.02 38.80
CA THR A 936 17.60 -25.33 37.38
C THR A 936 19.01 -24.89 36.93
N ASN A 937 19.32 -25.08 35.65
CA ASN A 937 20.52 -24.57 34.97
C ASN A 937 20.11 -23.81 33.69
N LEU A 938 21.07 -23.18 33.00
CA LEU A 938 20.74 -22.33 31.84
C LEU A 938 20.18 -23.12 30.67
N SER A 939 20.78 -24.27 30.33
CA SER A 939 20.32 -25.10 29.22
C SER A 939 18.88 -25.59 29.40
N THR A 940 18.48 -25.94 30.64
CA THR A 940 17.11 -26.36 30.95
C THR A 940 16.15 -25.17 30.97
N LEU A 941 16.51 -24.09 31.66
CA LEU A 941 15.66 -22.90 31.82
C LEU A 941 15.34 -22.20 30.49
N THR A 942 16.29 -22.19 29.55
CA THR A 942 16.14 -21.50 28.26
C THR A 942 15.42 -22.32 27.19
N ASN A 943 15.25 -23.63 27.42
CA ASN A 943 14.71 -24.60 26.46
C ASN A 943 13.24 -24.97 26.76
N GLU A 944 12.48 -24.06 27.38
CA GLU A 944 11.03 -24.23 27.55
C GLU A 944 10.31 -24.22 26.19
N PRO A 945 9.21 -24.98 26.04
CA PRO A 945 8.50 -25.11 24.77
C PRO A 945 8.00 -23.74 24.28
N GLY A 946 8.58 -23.26 23.18
CA GLY A 946 8.20 -22.02 22.51
C GLY A 946 6.95 -22.16 21.64
N LEU A 947 6.53 -21.04 21.05
CA LEU A 947 5.49 -21.04 20.02
C LEU A 947 5.95 -21.82 18.76
N PRO A 948 5.02 -22.37 17.97
CA PRO A 948 5.36 -23.01 16.70
C PRO A 948 6.13 -22.05 15.79
N VAL A 949 7.25 -22.51 15.25
CA VAL A 949 7.90 -21.85 14.09
C VAL A 949 6.93 -21.86 12.90
N GLN A 950 7.05 -20.91 11.97
CA GLN A 950 6.18 -20.75 10.79
C GLN A 950 4.80 -20.12 11.07
N LEU A 951 4.74 -19.17 12.02
CA LEU A 951 3.63 -18.22 12.09
C LEU A 951 4.08 -16.86 11.57
N ASN A 952 3.14 -16.03 11.13
CA ASN A 952 3.43 -14.62 10.99
C ASN A 952 3.70 -14.06 12.39
N SER A 953 4.73 -13.20 12.50
CA SER A 953 5.17 -12.62 13.76
C SER A 953 5.31 -11.11 13.66
N LEU A 954 5.14 -10.42 14.79
CA LEU A 954 5.34 -8.97 14.92
C LEU A 954 6.10 -8.71 16.22
N PHE A 955 7.09 -7.81 16.20
CA PHE A 955 7.64 -7.15 17.39
C PHE A 955 7.49 -5.64 17.26
N TYR A 956 7.14 -4.97 18.37
CA TYR A 956 7.10 -3.51 18.51
C TYR A 956 7.54 -3.16 19.93
N THR A 957 8.38 -2.14 20.11
CA THR A 957 8.92 -1.81 21.44
C THR A 957 8.84 -0.33 21.80
N ALA A 958 8.84 -0.07 23.10
CA ALA A 958 9.08 1.25 23.68
C ALA A 958 9.73 1.07 25.06
N THR A 959 10.39 2.13 25.54
CA THR A 959 10.94 2.16 26.89
C THR A 959 10.18 3.19 27.72
N TYR A 960 9.88 2.84 28.97
CA TYR A 960 9.13 3.69 29.90
C TYR A 960 9.81 3.78 31.26
N GLY A 961 9.43 4.79 32.05
CA GLY A 961 9.63 4.80 33.50
C GLY A 961 8.75 3.75 34.19
N VAL A 962 9.10 3.41 35.43
CA VAL A 962 8.40 2.38 36.20
C VAL A 962 7.16 2.96 36.88
N SER A 963 5.96 2.44 36.57
CA SER A 963 4.70 2.82 37.22
C SER A 963 3.63 1.74 37.04
N ALA A 964 3.09 1.21 38.14
CA ALA A 964 1.96 0.28 38.10
C ALA A 964 0.73 0.86 37.37
N THR A 965 0.45 2.14 37.61
CA THR A 965 -0.63 2.87 36.91
C THR A 965 -0.42 2.92 35.40
N LEU A 966 0.81 3.10 34.93
CA LEU A 966 1.10 3.08 33.49
C LEU A 966 0.90 1.67 32.91
N LEU A 967 1.31 0.62 33.60
CA LEU A 967 1.11 -0.77 33.18
C LEU A 967 -0.38 -1.10 33.03
N ALA A 968 -1.19 -0.72 34.02
CA ALA A 968 -2.65 -0.87 33.97
C ALA A 968 -3.27 -0.13 32.76
N LYS A 969 -2.86 1.12 32.52
CA LYS A 969 -3.33 1.88 31.34
C LYS A 969 -2.93 1.24 30.02
N ILE A 970 -1.73 0.65 29.93
CA ILE A 970 -1.28 -0.06 28.73
C ILE A 970 -2.13 -1.32 28.50
N LEU A 971 -2.46 -2.06 29.55
CA LEU A 971 -3.41 -3.18 29.45
C LEU A 971 -4.78 -2.69 28.97
N ASP A 972 -5.35 -1.65 29.56
CA ASP A 972 -6.66 -1.10 29.15
C ASP A 972 -6.67 -0.68 27.68
N ILE A 973 -5.65 0.09 27.25
CA ILE A 973 -5.48 0.52 25.86
C ILE A 973 -5.41 -0.68 24.92
N SER A 974 -4.66 -1.71 25.31
CA SER A 974 -4.47 -2.90 24.48
C SER A 974 -5.76 -3.69 24.38
N ASN A 975 -6.46 -3.85 25.50
CA ASN A 975 -7.74 -4.52 25.59
C ASN A 975 -8.79 -3.83 24.72
N GLU A 976 -8.99 -2.53 24.90
CA GLU A 976 -9.92 -1.72 24.13
C GLU A 976 -9.59 -1.76 22.63
N THR A 977 -8.32 -1.59 22.28
CA THR A 977 -7.89 -1.54 20.88
C THR A 977 -8.08 -2.91 20.21
N ILE A 978 -7.69 -4.02 20.86
CA ILE A 978 -7.85 -5.36 20.30
C ILE A 978 -9.34 -5.74 20.15
N TYR A 979 -10.19 -5.40 21.14
CA TYR A 979 -11.63 -5.70 21.07
C TYR A 979 -12.39 -4.84 20.07
N SER A 980 -12.09 -3.53 19.99
CA SER A 980 -12.78 -2.61 19.07
C SER A 980 -12.48 -2.88 17.60
N THR A 981 -11.40 -3.60 17.30
CA THR A 981 -10.96 -3.84 15.94
C THR A 981 -11.18 -5.26 15.45
N TYR A 982 -11.92 -6.16 16.11
CA TYR A 982 -11.92 -7.60 15.82
C TYR A 982 -12.60 -8.05 14.49
N PRO A 983 -11.86 -8.36 13.38
CA PRO A 983 -12.35 -9.27 12.37
C PRO A 983 -12.14 -10.72 12.83
N ARG A 984 -12.97 -11.64 12.33
CA ARG A 984 -12.70 -13.08 12.45
C ARG A 984 -11.46 -13.45 11.61
N VAL A 985 -10.27 -13.36 12.20
CA VAL A 985 -9.04 -13.86 11.56
C VAL A 985 -9.02 -15.40 11.66
N PRO A 986 -8.93 -16.12 10.53
CA PRO A 986 -8.83 -17.59 10.56
C PRO A 986 -7.61 -18.04 11.39
N GLY A 987 -7.84 -18.93 12.36
CA GLY A 987 -6.82 -19.41 13.29
C GLY A 987 -6.54 -18.50 14.50
N GLY A 988 -7.13 -17.30 14.56
CA GLY A 988 -6.95 -16.35 15.65
C GLY A 988 -5.59 -15.65 15.66
N ILE A 989 -5.42 -14.74 16.63
CA ILE A 989 -4.17 -14.00 16.90
C ILE A 989 -3.84 -14.17 18.38
N LEU A 990 -2.58 -14.46 18.66
CA LEU A 990 -2.01 -14.41 20.01
C LEU A 990 -1.27 -13.08 20.18
N TRP A 991 -1.76 -12.21 21.05
CA TRP A 991 -1.10 -10.95 21.41
C TRP A 991 -0.34 -11.12 22.71
N SER A 992 0.83 -10.50 22.85
CA SER A 992 1.57 -10.50 24.10
C SER A 992 2.27 -9.17 24.38
N LEU A 993 2.14 -8.67 25.61
CA LEU A 993 2.83 -7.51 26.15
C LEU A 993 3.84 -8.00 27.20
N ALA A 994 5.13 -7.94 26.92
CA ALA A 994 6.18 -8.34 27.86
C ALA A 994 6.90 -7.12 28.44
N PHE A 995 6.79 -6.95 29.76
CA PHE A 995 7.45 -5.90 30.52
C PHE A 995 8.74 -6.44 31.14
N GLU A 996 9.84 -5.74 30.87
CA GLU A 996 11.17 -6.14 31.34
C GLU A 996 11.85 -4.98 32.08
N PRO A 997 12.28 -5.16 33.34
CA PRO A 997 13.02 -4.14 34.06
C PRO A 997 14.33 -3.77 33.35
N LEU A 998 14.56 -2.47 33.19
CA LEU A 998 15.83 -1.88 32.78
C LEU A 998 16.36 -1.00 33.93
N PRO A 999 16.92 -1.61 34.98
CA PRO A 999 17.43 -0.85 36.11
C PRO A 999 18.75 -0.14 35.74
N THR A 1000 19.06 0.94 36.44
CA THR A 1000 20.35 1.66 36.35
C THR A 1000 21.56 0.75 36.55
N GLN A 1001 21.35 -0.35 37.28
CA GLN A 1001 22.32 -1.41 37.48
C GLN A 1001 22.79 -2.05 36.15
N VAL A 1002 21.94 -2.12 35.11
CA VAL A 1002 22.33 -2.59 33.77
C VAL A 1002 23.07 -1.47 33.04
N THR A 1003 22.52 -0.25 33.02
CA THR A 1003 23.03 0.86 32.19
C THR A 1003 24.38 1.41 32.66
N LYS A 1004 24.79 1.14 33.92
CA LYS A 1004 26.14 1.49 34.40
C LYS A 1004 27.27 0.67 33.75
N PHE A 1005 26.98 -0.53 33.22
CA PHE A 1005 28.01 -1.41 32.67
C PHE A 1005 28.58 -0.91 31.35
N GLY A 1006 27.80 -0.19 30.54
CA GLY A 1006 28.28 0.39 29.29
C GLY A 1006 29.60 1.15 29.49
N PRO A 1007 29.64 2.24 30.27
CA PRO A 1007 30.88 2.95 30.58
C PRO A 1007 31.96 2.08 31.27
N LEU A 1008 31.59 1.17 32.18
CA LEU A 1008 32.53 0.32 32.92
C LEU A 1008 33.23 -0.73 32.04
N LYS A 1009 32.58 -1.17 30.95
CA LYS A 1009 33.06 -2.22 30.03
C LYS A 1009 33.56 -1.65 28.70
N GLY A 1010 34.03 -0.40 28.70
CA GLY A 1010 34.65 0.25 27.53
C GLY A 1010 33.68 1.04 26.62
N GLY A 1011 32.40 1.06 26.94
CA GLY A 1011 31.33 1.74 26.22
C GLY A 1011 30.63 0.84 25.20
N ASN A 1012 29.38 1.20 24.91
CA ASN A 1012 28.56 0.62 23.85
C ASN A 1012 27.84 1.75 23.10
N SER A 1013 27.05 1.40 22.09
CA SER A 1013 26.36 2.37 21.24
C SER A 1013 24.93 2.69 21.69
N LEU A 1014 24.40 2.02 22.72
CA LEU A 1014 22.95 2.00 23.03
C LEU A 1014 22.41 3.34 23.57
N GLY A 1015 23.27 4.25 24.03
CA GLY A 1015 22.87 5.59 24.47
C GLY A 1015 22.11 5.65 25.80
N THR A 1016 22.03 4.55 26.52
CA THR A 1016 21.48 4.46 27.89
C THR A 1016 22.57 4.73 28.92
N THR A 1017 22.19 5.38 30.03
CA THR A 1017 23.10 5.78 31.11
C THR A 1017 22.43 5.59 32.47
N PRO A 1018 23.19 5.53 33.58
CA PRO A 1018 22.60 5.53 34.92
C PRO A 1018 21.76 6.79 35.22
N GLY A 1019 22.04 7.91 34.53
CA GLY A 1019 21.29 9.15 34.69
C GLY A 1019 19.86 9.09 34.17
N ASP A 1020 19.52 8.08 33.37
CA ASP A 1020 18.16 7.87 32.86
C ASP A 1020 17.21 7.27 33.90
N GLY A 1021 17.73 6.79 35.05
CA GLY A 1021 16.94 6.15 36.10
C GLY A 1021 16.56 4.70 35.79
N ASN A 1022 15.76 4.09 36.66
CA ASN A 1022 15.22 2.75 36.44
C ASN A 1022 14.04 2.86 35.46
N GLY A 1023 13.98 1.95 34.49
CA GLY A 1023 12.93 1.91 33.47
C GLY A 1023 12.42 0.50 33.19
N ILE A 1024 11.60 0.40 32.15
CA ILE A 1024 11.01 -0.84 31.64
C ILE A 1024 11.12 -0.83 30.13
N VAL A 1025 11.59 -1.91 29.54
CA VAL A 1025 11.45 -2.17 28.09
C VAL A 1025 10.18 -2.99 27.89
N LEU A 1026 9.26 -2.48 27.08
CA LEU A 1026 8.08 -3.20 26.63
C LEU A 1026 8.37 -3.87 25.29
N LEU A 1027 8.06 -5.15 25.17
CA LEU A 1027 7.87 -5.84 23.89
C LEU A 1027 6.38 -6.12 23.69
N LEU A 1028 5.76 -5.44 22.73
CA LEU A 1028 4.51 -5.89 22.14
C LEU A 1028 4.82 -6.89 21.03
N SER A 1029 4.19 -8.06 21.08
CA SER A 1029 4.30 -9.08 20.05
C SER A 1029 2.94 -9.64 19.66
N ALA A 1030 2.86 -10.15 18.43
CA ALA A 1030 1.68 -10.83 17.92
C ALA A 1030 2.08 -12.03 17.05
N PHE A 1031 1.29 -13.10 17.10
CA PHE A 1031 1.50 -14.32 16.33
C PHE A 1031 0.19 -14.80 15.70
N TRP A 1032 0.19 -15.09 14.41
CA TRP A 1032 -1.02 -15.51 13.67
C TRP A 1032 -0.69 -16.33 12.42
N ALA A 1033 -1.64 -17.17 11.98
CA ALA A 1033 -1.44 -18.04 10.83
C ALA A 1033 -1.73 -17.35 9.48
N SER A 1034 -2.83 -16.60 9.40
CA SER A 1034 -3.31 -16.05 8.12
C SER A 1034 -2.54 -14.82 7.66
N THR A 1035 -1.73 -14.93 6.60
CA THR A 1035 -0.94 -13.78 6.11
C THR A 1035 -1.79 -12.62 5.56
N SER A 1036 -3.05 -12.87 5.21
CA SER A 1036 -4.01 -11.80 4.86
C SER A 1036 -4.29 -10.84 6.03
N ALA A 1037 -4.02 -11.25 7.27
CA ALA A 1037 -4.19 -10.42 8.47
C ALA A 1037 -2.97 -9.54 8.79
N ASN A 1038 -1.87 -9.60 8.03
CA ASN A 1038 -0.63 -8.89 8.37
C ASN A 1038 -0.83 -7.39 8.53
N ALA A 1039 -1.48 -6.73 7.58
CA ALA A 1039 -1.74 -5.29 7.63
C ALA A 1039 -2.62 -4.91 8.83
N PHE A 1040 -3.63 -5.73 9.12
CA PHE A 1040 -4.52 -5.54 10.25
C PHE A 1040 -3.78 -5.62 11.60
N VAL A 1041 -2.93 -6.64 11.78
CA VAL A 1041 -2.16 -6.83 13.00
C VAL A 1041 -1.12 -5.70 13.18
N GLN A 1042 -0.42 -5.31 12.11
CA GLN A 1042 0.52 -4.18 12.13
C GLN A 1042 -0.17 -2.89 12.57
N GLN A 1043 -1.29 -2.54 11.94
CA GLN A 1043 -2.04 -1.32 12.25
C GLN A 1043 -2.58 -1.33 13.70
N THR A 1044 -3.07 -2.47 14.16
CA THR A 1044 -3.56 -2.63 15.54
C THR A 1044 -2.42 -2.42 16.53
N ALA A 1045 -1.26 -3.02 16.29
CA ALA A 1045 -0.07 -2.83 17.12
C ALA A 1045 0.41 -1.37 17.14
N HIS A 1046 0.44 -0.71 15.98
CA HIS A 1046 0.82 0.69 15.86
C HIS A 1046 -0.10 1.58 16.71
N ARG A 1047 -1.43 1.35 16.67
CA ARG A 1047 -2.40 2.09 17.51
C ARG A 1047 -2.18 1.86 19.00
N ILE A 1048 -1.94 0.62 19.42
CA ILE A 1048 -1.63 0.29 20.83
C ILE A 1048 -0.40 1.06 21.28
N MET A 1049 0.70 0.97 20.51
CA MET A 1049 1.97 1.60 20.86
C MET A 1049 1.91 3.12 20.81
N GLN A 1050 1.16 3.70 19.87
CA GLN A 1050 0.94 5.14 19.80
C GLN A 1050 0.22 5.65 21.06
N LYS A 1051 -0.94 5.06 21.39
CA LYS A 1051 -1.73 5.44 22.58
C LYS A 1051 -0.94 5.22 23.88
N ALA A 1052 -0.19 4.12 23.99
CA ALA A 1052 0.68 3.85 25.12
C ALA A 1052 1.79 4.90 25.26
N ASN A 1053 2.46 5.26 24.16
CA ASN A 1053 3.50 6.29 24.14
C ASN A 1053 2.97 7.68 24.47
N GLU A 1054 1.78 8.05 23.97
CA GLU A 1054 1.12 9.32 24.30
C GLU A 1054 0.74 9.38 25.79
N THR A 1055 0.21 8.29 26.33
CA THR A 1055 -0.12 8.16 27.76
C THR A 1055 1.13 8.28 28.63
N ALA A 1056 2.18 7.52 28.30
CA ALA A 1056 3.46 7.61 29.01
C ALA A 1056 4.07 9.00 28.93
N ARG A 1057 3.99 9.68 27.77
CA ARG A 1057 4.46 11.06 27.59
C ARG A 1057 3.68 12.04 28.48
N GLY A 1058 2.36 11.91 28.54
CA GLY A 1058 1.51 12.72 29.43
C GLY A 1058 1.85 12.53 30.92
N MET A 1059 2.34 11.34 31.29
CA MET A 1059 2.82 11.03 32.63
C MET A 1059 4.30 11.40 32.88
N GLY A 1060 5.02 11.91 31.88
CA GLY A 1060 6.47 12.17 31.98
C GLY A 1060 7.33 10.90 32.06
N MET A 1061 6.78 9.76 31.66
CA MET A 1061 7.38 8.42 31.78
C MET A 1061 7.89 7.86 30.45
N LEU A 1062 7.71 8.55 29.32
CA LEU A 1062 8.22 8.06 28.04
C LEU A 1062 9.75 8.23 27.96
N HIS A 1063 10.47 7.12 27.81
CA HIS A 1063 11.92 7.13 27.66
C HIS A 1063 12.32 7.11 26.17
N LYS A 1064 13.39 7.83 25.82
CA LYS A 1064 13.83 8.01 24.42
C LYS A 1064 14.35 6.74 23.76
N PHE A 1065 14.97 5.84 24.53
CA PHE A 1065 15.64 4.64 24.02
C PHE A 1065 14.63 3.66 23.43
N VAL A 1066 14.94 3.15 22.25
CA VAL A 1066 14.19 2.07 21.59
C VAL A 1066 15.14 0.91 21.39
N TYR A 1067 14.78 -0.25 21.92
CA TYR A 1067 15.64 -1.42 21.90
C TYR A 1067 15.62 -2.11 20.54
N LEU A 1068 16.78 -2.17 19.87
CA LEU A 1068 16.91 -2.57 18.47
C LEU A 1068 16.35 -3.97 18.19
N ASN A 1069 16.59 -4.94 19.08
CA ASN A 1069 16.16 -6.33 18.84
C ASN A 1069 14.64 -6.54 18.95
N TYR A 1070 13.89 -5.59 19.51
CA TYR A 1070 12.42 -5.63 19.61
C TYR A 1070 11.73 -4.57 18.75
N ALA A 1071 12.51 -3.77 18.03
CA ALA A 1071 11.97 -2.69 17.22
C ALA A 1071 11.19 -3.23 16.02
N ASN A 1072 10.09 -2.55 15.70
CA ASN A 1072 9.35 -2.80 14.46
C ASN A 1072 10.02 -2.11 13.27
N GLN A 1073 9.66 -2.52 12.04
CA GLN A 1073 10.22 -1.96 10.80
C GLN A 1073 10.01 -0.45 10.62
N ASP A 1074 8.94 0.11 11.21
CA ASP A 1074 8.60 1.53 11.17
C ASP A 1074 9.37 2.35 12.22
N GLN A 1075 10.09 1.69 13.14
CA GLN A 1075 10.90 2.35 14.16
C GLN A 1075 12.34 2.58 13.69
N ASN A 1076 12.99 3.62 14.23
CA ASN A 1076 14.41 3.90 14.00
C ASN A 1076 15.19 3.83 15.31
N PRO A 1077 15.51 2.62 15.83
CA PRO A 1077 16.14 2.45 17.14
C PRO A 1077 17.50 3.15 17.23
N ILE A 1078 18.34 3.08 16.18
CA ILE A 1078 19.69 3.67 16.20
C ILE A 1078 19.63 5.19 16.36
N SER A 1079 18.61 5.86 15.82
CA SER A 1079 18.43 7.31 16.01
C SER A 1079 18.26 7.72 17.48
N THR A 1080 17.83 6.80 18.34
CA THR A 1080 17.58 7.06 19.77
C THR A 1080 18.84 6.99 20.65
N TYR A 1081 19.96 6.53 20.10
CA TYR A 1081 21.22 6.30 20.82
C TYR A 1081 21.95 7.58 21.22
N GLY A 1082 21.45 8.74 20.81
CA GLY A 1082 22.05 10.04 21.04
C GLY A 1082 23.01 10.46 19.92
N ARG A 1083 23.12 11.78 19.71
CA ARG A 1083 23.82 12.36 18.54
C ARG A 1083 25.28 11.92 18.44
N GLU A 1084 25.98 11.84 19.56
CA GLU A 1084 27.40 11.45 19.58
C GLU A 1084 27.59 9.99 19.17
N ASN A 1085 26.78 9.06 19.72
CA ASN A 1085 26.84 7.65 19.34
C ASN A 1085 26.49 7.45 17.87
N VAL A 1086 25.45 8.14 17.37
CA VAL A 1086 25.09 8.10 15.95
C VAL A 1086 26.22 8.63 15.05
N ALA A 1087 26.85 9.74 15.43
CA ALA A 1087 27.98 10.29 14.69
C ALA A 1087 29.18 9.32 14.68
N ASN A 1088 29.47 8.68 15.81
CA ASN A 1088 30.54 7.69 15.94
C ASN A 1088 30.25 6.45 15.07
N LEU A 1089 29.01 5.95 15.07
CA LEU A 1089 28.59 4.84 14.20
C LEU A 1089 28.79 5.21 12.73
N ARG A 1090 28.36 6.40 12.29
CA ARG A 1090 28.58 6.87 10.90
C ARG A 1090 30.06 6.94 10.55
N ALA A 1091 30.88 7.54 11.42
CA ALA A 1091 32.32 7.65 11.20
C ALA A 1091 32.99 6.27 11.07
N THR A 1092 32.61 5.32 11.93
CA THR A 1092 33.09 3.93 11.86
C THR A 1092 32.64 3.27 10.55
N ALA A 1093 31.38 3.42 10.13
CA ALA A 1093 30.91 2.87 8.86
C ALA A 1093 31.68 3.45 7.67
N THR A 1094 31.88 4.76 7.60
CA THR A 1094 32.67 5.39 6.53
C THR A 1094 34.12 4.87 6.49
N LYS A 1095 34.71 4.60 7.65
CA LYS A 1095 36.09 4.10 7.77
C LYS A 1095 36.25 2.66 7.31
N TYR A 1096 35.32 1.77 7.66
CA TYR A 1096 35.43 0.33 7.41
C TYR A 1096 34.62 -0.18 6.21
N ASP A 1097 33.66 0.63 5.73
CA ASP A 1097 32.84 0.39 4.55
C ASP A 1097 32.64 1.71 3.77
N PRO A 1098 33.72 2.25 3.14
CA PRO A 1098 33.63 3.52 2.41
C PRO A 1098 32.70 3.46 1.20
N ARG A 1099 32.44 2.25 0.68
CA ARG A 1099 31.48 2.00 -0.40
C ARG A 1099 30.07 1.69 0.10
N GLY A 1100 29.80 1.81 1.39
CA GLY A 1100 28.48 1.65 1.99
C GLY A 1100 27.78 0.36 1.56
N ILE A 1101 28.50 -0.73 1.36
CA ILE A 1101 27.96 -2.02 0.94
C ILE A 1101 26.91 -2.51 1.94
N PHE A 1102 27.20 -2.45 3.24
CA PHE A 1102 26.27 -2.89 4.29
C PHE A 1102 25.11 -1.91 4.52
N GLN A 1103 25.26 -0.65 4.05
CA GLN A 1103 24.17 0.33 4.05
C GLN A 1103 23.26 0.21 2.82
N ARG A 1104 23.81 -0.18 1.66
CA ARG A 1104 23.12 -0.13 0.36
C ARG A 1104 22.67 -1.48 -0.18
N GLN A 1105 23.46 -2.53 0.03
CA GLN A 1105 23.22 -3.86 -0.54
C GLN A 1105 22.59 -4.83 0.45
N VAL A 1106 22.61 -4.52 1.75
CA VAL A 1106 21.87 -5.27 2.77
C VAL A 1106 20.57 -4.52 3.07
N PRO A 1107 19.40 -5.00 2.64
CA PRO A 1107 18.13 -4.32 2.89
C PRO A 1107 17.72 -4.39 4.37
N GLY A 1108 18.09 -5.50 5.04
CA GLY A 1108 17.70 -5.84 6.39
C GLY A 1108 18.56 -5.30 7.52
N GLY A 1109 17.99 -5.34 8.74
CA GLY A 1109 18.60 -4.77 9.93
C GLY A 1109 18.52 -3.24 9.94
N PHE A 1110 18.43 -2.65 11.12
CA PHE A 1110 18.31 -1.19 11.24
C PHE A 1110 19.59 -0.49 10.78
N LYS A 1111 19.44 0.41 9.79
CA LYS A 1111 20.54 1.14 9.18
C LYS A 1111 20.86 2.43 9.91
N LEU A 1112 22.06 2.94 9.67
CA LEU A 1112 22.47 4.20 10.26
C LEU A 1112 21.60 5.31 9.69
N PRO A 1113 20.97 6.16 10.52
CA PRO A 1113 20.17 7.28 10.02
C PRO A 1113 21.07 8.20 9.19
N VAL A 1114 20.50 8.88 8.19
CA VAL A 1114 21.20 9.89 7.34
C VAL A 1114 21.41 11.20 8.08
#